data_AF-A0A084EME4-F1
#
_entry.id   AF-A0A084EME4-F1
#
_cell.length_a   1.000
_cell.length_b   1.000
_cell.length_c   1.000
_cell.angle_alpha   90.00
_cell.angle_beta   90.00
_cell.angle_gamma   90.00
#
_symmetry.space_group_name_H-M   'P 1'
#
loop_
_entity.id
_entity.type
_entity.pdbx_description
1 polymer ?
#
loop_
_entity_poly.entity_id
_entity_poly.type
_entity_poly.pdbx_seq_one_letter_code
_entity_poly.pdbx_strand_id
1 'polypeptide(L)'
;MILVKKLLTWISAITLVASSSVLAISCKTEQVKNENSLFLTNFGDIKIDSKSLLEWNQKWNGISSNNQELINKTNNLLAAGILLAIRDKKLHLPTKNEDGWDSSVNKQIEGLLGNKNSTDTATLYGLANKSLNDLKDNKYKNDPKGWKKHLEETFPGVKKNLTDLENAYKSNFILNDSSNSAFIKLKNLLMFNSTVADSMWQKGIQTTNLDWKTLTSNFANAYPNKKDLNELSKAIKEAFDKAESNWNDAKIVTFTNMVNGLGGISSNTSTGTSSGVNTTNNVLTITYSSPRQIKERIKNSNSGTSNGESWIKEVLNKVSDNAKSGSIAFAQWNKPLNYKDNGPKDFINYNNQTPQSWTEIVKQIPVLENGELKADPIKGEYGAISNSQKYAIDNYFNSEKPVIFSDLIFKFANNKTSSDIEKNLSLKALIPTESSGQDLTTKLIQRFQGIQSVLQTYVSNDNSKSQNTYTAGLSRFDTIFRGEDAKIKANTSTNNKAEFKDWTEWDTKNDNHKVNVNGKLLTLSDTTYSDTMKFSIYDFLTSNKNNNEWTWKDENNGKLASEQFKKMLTDGGLSSDEASKVDSAISQSSSKNEAKDATRLAIYNLSELFNKINQKGNTSTSGASGNSGGSSSSGSSTDTNGVNKSSNIYTILNKDEGIIAFIDGDGLHITKIDGYKLINNTTNNASLTSQGQQTNADTIKQTVTLKQIRSLYSSSNSNILVPYLINSTLDNNKNLMSTTTTTSSGSETTNDKWNWTKKDLSNASAVKNLGIDVNSLNSNIKNDYERFLVNTSLIDNSRTKAFYNIDILSEVSKSIQTGNDASSQANWLYELFTKILKNGNQQQIDLLNTIITTDNGKDNDQIQKIFVYQAKNLKVSAIRKLQQSNQKWVNKVRENYKKYSKDASLEKKFIPDQSIDLNSMADDSKKRYNNLLQSGIFNPELKSQTNGNSSSGAASGSSENSTSMRGDV
;
A
#
# COMPACT_ATOMS: atom_id res chain seq x y z
N MET A 1 44.89 -1.24 28.20
CA MET A 1 44.23 -2.38 28.91
C MET A 1 42.99 -1.98 29.71
N ILE A 2 42.97 -0.81 30.38
CA ILE A 2 41.81 -0.30 31.14
C ILE A 2 40.58 0.00 30.25
N LEU A 3 40.79 0.54 29.04
CA LEU A 3 39.72 0.77 28.04
C LEU A 3 39.00 -0.52 27.60
N VAL A 4 39.76 -1.60 27.37
CA VAL A 4 39.23 -2.91 26.93
C VAL A 4 38.42 -3.58 28.03
N LYS A 5 38.85 -3.48 29.30
CA LYS A 5 38.13 -4.06 30.45
C LYS A 5 36.82 -3.34 30.72
N LYS A 6 36.81 -2.00 30.65
CA LYS A 6 35.56 -1.21 30.77
C LYS A 6 34.61 -1.59 29.63
N LEU A 7 35.08 -1.67 28.39
CA LEU A 7 34.24 -1.99 27.25
C LEU A 7 33.63 -3.42 27.25
N LEU A 8 34.34 -4.43 27.77
CA LEU A 8 33.77 -5.78 27.92
C LEU A 8 32.58 -5.79 28.90
N THR A 9 32.68 -5.04 29.99
CA THR A 9 31.60 -4.83 30.97
C THR A 9 30.40 -4.10 30.36
N TRP A 10 30.62 -3.28 29.33
CA TRP A 10 29.59 -2.53 28.60
C TRP A 10 28.79 -3.40 27.62
N ILE A 11 29.44 -4.30 26.89
CA ILE A 11 28.75 -5.28 26.03
C ILE A 11 27.85 -6.19 26.88
N SER A 12 28.32 -6.61 28.06
CA SER A 12 27.53 -7.40 29.00
C SER A 12 26.32 -6.64 29.58
N ALA A 13 26.44 -5.33 29.82
CA ALA A 13 25.33 -4.49 30.30
C ALA A 13 24.24 -4.30 29.24
N ILE A 14 24.63 -4.16 27.96
CA ILE A 14 23.70 -4.08 26.82
C ILE A 14 22.93 -5.42 26.64
N THR A 15 23.55 -6.57 26.92
CA THR A 15 22.87 -7.88 26.89
C THR A 15 22.01 -8.18 28.12
N LEU A 16 22.30 -7.60 29.30
CA LEU A 16 21.60 -7.90 30.56
C LEU A 16 20.29 -7.11 30.77
N VAL A 17 20.12 -5.97 30.10
CA VAL A 17 18.86 -5.17 30.17
C VAL A 17 17.73 -5.80 29.34
N ALA A 18 18.01 -6.90 28.62
CA ALA A 18 17.01 -7.70 27.91
C ALA A 18 16.10 -8.55 28.83
N SER A 19 16.37 -8.61 30.14
CA SER A 19 15.62 -9.48 31.07
C SER A 19 15.52 -8.90 32.49
N SER A 20 14.90 -7.74 32.68
CA SER A 20 14.15 -7.35 33.90
C SER A 20 13.88 -5.84 33.94
N SER A 21 12.81 -5.50 34.62
CA SER A 21 12.43 -4.17 35.10
C SER A 21 13.61 -3.28 35.53
N VAL A 22 13.55 -2.03 35.07
CA VAL A 22 14.28 -0.83 35.51
C VAL A 22 15.09 -1.00 36.81
N LEU A 23 16.41 -1.07 36.67
CA LEU A 23 17.33 -0.65 37.74
C LEU A 23 18.09 0.58 37.24
N ALA A 24 17.68 1.73 37.75
CA ALA A 24 18.31 3.01 37.51
C ALA A 24 19.70 3.04 38.17
N ILE A 25 20.77 2.98 37.36
CA ILE A 25 22.08 3.44 37.80
C ILE A 25 22.16 4.93 37.46
N SER A 26 21.81 5.75 38.46
CA SER A 26 22.03 7.20 38.46
C SER A 26 23.53 7.49 38.53
N CYS A 27 24.19 7.66 37.39
CA CYS A 27 25.34 8.55 37.31
C CYS A 27 24.81 9.92 36.88
N LYS A 28 24.89 10.91 37.78
CA LYS A 28 24.63 12.32 37.42
C LYS A 28 25.47 12.66 36.20
N THR A 29 24.83 13.00 35.09
CA THR A 29 25.48 13.59 33.92
C THR A 29 26.00 14.96 34.31
N GLU A 30 27.31 15.08 34.57
CA GLU A 30 27.96 16.39 34.55
C GLU A 30 27.74 17.01 33.15
N GLN A 31 27.24 18.24 33.12
CA GLN A 31 27.08 19.00 31.88
C GLN A 31 28.46 19.21 31.25
N VAL A 32 28.71 18.56 30.12
CA VAL A 32 29.93 18.79 29.34
C VAL A 32 29.81 20.12 28.62
N LYS A 33 30.78 21.00 28.84
CA LYS A 33 30.87 22.36 28.29
C LYS A 33 30.92 22.47 26.74
N ASN A 34 30.93 21.38 25.97
CA ASN A 34 31.37 21.36 24.56
C ASN A 34 30.41 20.66 23.56
N GLU A 35 29.10 20.55 23.82
CA GLU A 35 28.17 19.76 22.97
C GLU A 35 28.21 20.13 21.48
N ASN A 36 28.27 21.42 21.17
CA ASN A 36 28.27 21.93 19.79
C ASN A 36 29.64 21.83 19.10
N SER A 37 30.70 21.44 19.83
CA SER A 37 32.08 21.35 19.31
C SER A 37 32.60 19.92 19.15
N LEU A 38 31.84 18.91 19.60
CA LEU A 38 32.35 17.53 19.73
C LEU A 38 32.81 16.91 18.40
N PHE A 39 32.10 17.19 17.30
CA PHE A 39 32.42 16.71 15.95
C PHE A 39 33.07 17.80 15.08
N LEU A 40 33.68 18.80 15.70
CA LEU A 40 34.38 19.88 15.03
C LEU A 40 35.88 19.80 15.32
N THR A 41 36.70 20.10 14.32
CA THR A 41 38.13 20.37 14.51
C THR A 41 38.32 21.69 15.25
N ASN A 42 39.55 21.93 15.72
CA ASN A 42 39.92 23.24 16.28
C ASN A 42 39.82 24.41 15.27
N PHE A 43 39.65 24.13 13.97
CA PHE A 43 39.41 25.12 12.91
C PHE A 43 37.92 25.28 12.56
N GLY A 44 37.02 24.59 13.28
CA GLY A 44 35.58 24.66 13.04
C GLY A 44 35.06 23.76 11.92
N ASP A 45 35.91 22.92 11.33
CA ASP A 45 35.50 21.96 10.29
C ASP A 45 34.89 20.69 10.87
N ILE A 46 33.88 20.12 10.19
CA ILE A 46 33.29 18.82 10.57
C ILE A 46 34.36 17.72 10.48
N LYS A 47 34.57 17.01 11.59
CA LYS A 47 35.37 15.79 11.65
C LYS A 47 34.68 14.77 12.55
N ILE A 48 34.33 13.64 11.96
CA ILE A 48 33.79 12.49 12.69
C ILE A 48 34.96 11.54 12.94
N ASP A 49 35.45 11.47 14.17
CA ASP A 49 36.50 10.52 14.56
C ASP A 49 36.03 9.56 15.66
N SER A 50 36.74 8.44 15.78
CA SER A 50 36.38 7.36 16.69
C SER A 50 36.33 7.80 18.16
N LYS A 51 37.20 8.74 18.55
CA LYS A 51 37.26 9.28 19.91
C LYS A 51 36.03 10.13 20.22
N SER A 52 35.69 11.08 19.36
CA SER A 52 34.50 11.92 19.51
C SER A 52 33.21 11.12 19.46
N LEU A 53 33.13 10.08 18.61
CA LEU A 53 31.99 9.16 18.58
C LEU A 53 31.85 8.34 19.85
N LEU A 54 32.95 7.86 20.43
CA LEU A 54 32.92 7.11 21.69
C LEU A 54 32.54 8.01 22.87
N GLU A 55 33.07 9.23 22.94
CA GLU A 55 32.72 10.23 23.94
C GLU A 55 31.25 10.64 23.83
N TRP A 56 30.78 10.86 22.60
CA TRP A 56 29.37 11.07 22.31
C TRP A 56 28.53 9.89 22.81
N ASN A 57 28.85 8.67 22.40
CA ASN A 57 28.08 7.48 22.79
C ASN A 57 28.07 7.27 24.31
N GLN A 58 29.20 7.44 25.02
CA GLN A 58 29.28 7.34 26.49
C GLN A 58 28.33 8.31 27.21
N LYS A 59 28.12 9.50 26.64
CA LYS A 59 27.19 10.50 27.18
C LYS A 59 25.73 10.08 27.06
N TRP A 60 25.36 9.44 25.94
CA TRP A 60 23.96 9.04 25.67
C TRP A 60 23.60 7.66 26.22
N ASN A 61 24.59 6.87 26.64
CA ASN A 61 24.42 5.49 27.06
C ASN A 61 23.91 5.28 28.50
N GLY A 62 23.66 6.35 29.25
CA GLY A 62 22.84 6.27 30.45
C GLY A 62 21.39 6.35 30.04
N ILE A 63 20.80 5.25 29.51
CA ILE A 63 19.39 5.10 29.07
C ILE A 63 18.69 6.45 29.04
N SER A 64 19.03 7.29 28.05
CA SER A 64 18.36 8.57 27.97
C SER A 64 16.89 8.24 27.76
N SER A 65 16.00 8.87 28.52
CA SER A 65 14.56 8.75 28.31
C SER A 65 14.12 9.21 26.91
N ASN A 66 15.04 9.69 26.07
CA ASN A 66 14.82 10.31 24.78
C ASN A 66 15.61 9.62 23.63
N ASN A 67 15.29 8.35 23.35
CA ASN A 67 15.85 7.57 22.21
C ASN A 67 15.74 8.27 20.85
N GLN A 68 14.81 9.21 20.70
CA GLN A 68 14.56 9.95 19.48
C GLN A 68 15.66 10.99 19.18
N GLU A 69 16.15 11.69 20.20
CA GLU A 69 17.23 12.67 20.02
C GLU A 69 18.53 11.99 19.58
N LEU A 70 18.81 10.81 20.12
CA LEU A 70 19.94 9.97 19.73
C LEU A 70 19.89 9.61 18.25
N ILE A 71 18.76 9.08 17.77
CA ILE A 71 18.57 8.66 16.37
C ILE A 71 18.70 9.84 15.41
N ASN A 72 18.11 10.98 15.74
CA ASN A 72 18.21 12.19 14.92
C ASN A 72 19.66 12.64 14.77
N LYS A 73 20.42 12.68 15.87
CA LYS A 73 21.85 13.03 15.85
C LYS A 73 22.68 12.00 15.08
N THR A 74 22.40 10.71 15.23
CA THR A 74 23.05 9.64 14.44
C THR A 74 22.83 9.84 12.94
N ASN A 75 21.58 10.05 12.52
CA ASN A 75 21.22 10.24 11.10
C ASN A 75 21.85 11.51 10.52
N ASN A 76 21.90 12.60 11.29
CA ASN A 76 22.60 13.83 10.91
C ASN A 76 24.11 13.62 10.72
N LEU A 77 24.76 12.91 11.64
CA LEU A 77 26.19 12.59 11.54
C LEU A 77 26.48 11.72 10.31
N LEU A 78 25.69 10.67 10.09
CA LEU A 78 25.81 9.80 8.92
C LEU A 78 25.64 10.60 7.62
N ALA A 79 24.60 11.43 7.52
CA ALA A 79 24.35 12.23 6.33
C ALA A 79 25.48 13.22 6.04
N ALA A 80 25.98 13.94 7.05
CA ALA A 80 27.11 14.85 6.90
C ALA A 80 28.38 14.10 6.47
N GLY A 81 28.66 12.94 7.08
CA GLY A 81 29.80 12.09 6.74
C GLY A 81 29.74 11.58 5.29
N ILE A 82 28.57 11.12 4.83
CA ILE A 82 28.33 10.68 3.45
C ILE A 82 28.59 11.81 2.46
N LEU A 83 28.02 13.00 2.70
CA LEU A 83 28.17 14.15 1.80
C LEU A 83 29.63 14.62 1.72
N LEU A 84 30.34 14.65 2.85
CA LEU A 84 31.78 14.97 2.88
C LEU A 84 32.60 13.94 2.08
N ALA A 85 32.33 12.65 2.28
CA ALA A 85 33.06 11.60 1.59
C ALA A 85 32.77 11.54 0.08
N ILE A 86 31.56 11.91 -0.37
CA ILE A 86 31.25 12.09 -1.80
C ILE A 86 32.01 13.29 -2.37
N ARG A 87 31.98 14.45 -1.70
CA ARG A 87 32.73 15.66 -2.11
C ARG A 87 34.23 15.36 -2.26
N ASP A 88 34.79 14.62 -1.30
CA ASP A 88 36.20 14.26 -1.25
C ASP A 88 36.54 13.06 -2.16
N LYS A 89 35.58 12.57 -2.96
CA LYS A 89 35.71 11.44 -3.89
C LYS A 89 36.13 10.11 -3.22
N LYS A 90 35.90 9.98 -1.91
CA LYS A 90 36.08 8.75 -1.14
C LYS A 90 34.93 7.78 -1.38
N LEU A 91 33.73 8.30 -1.67
CA LEU A 91 32.54 7.53 -2.04
C LEU A 91 32.10 7.90 -3.45
N HIS A 92 31.77 6.88 -4.25
CA HIS A 92 31.26 7.06 -5.61
C HIS A 92 29.79 6.63 -5.67
N LEU A 93 28.95 7.50 -6.24
CA LEU A 93 27.54 7.20 -6.43
C LEU A 93 27.36 6.22 -7.60
N PRO A 94 26.38 5.30 -7.55
CA PRO A 94 26.10 4.37 -8.64
C PRO A 94 25.75 5.09 -9.94
N THR A 95 26.27 4.58 -11.06
CA THR A 95 25.96 5.10 -12.40
C THR A 95 24.72 4.45 -13.03
N LYS A 96 24.23 3.37 -12.42
CA LYS A 96 23.05 2.62 -12.86
C LYS A 96 21.92 2.74 -11.84
N ASN A 97 20.71 2.55 -12.32
CA ASN A 97 19.51 2.45 -11.50
C ASN A 97 19.40 1.01 -10.95
N GLU A 98 20.02 0.75 -9.79
CA GLU A 98 20.05 -0.57 -9.15
C GLU A 98 19.82 -0.46 -7.63
N ASP A 99 19.33 -1.52 -7.00
CA ASP A 99 19.26 -1.67 -5.53
C ASP A 99 18.56 -0.55 -4.75
N GLY A 100 17.55 0.10 -5.34
CA GLY A 100 16.86 1.23 -4.70
C GLY A 100 17.52 2.58 -5.00
N TRP A 101 18.41 2.65 -6.00
CA TRP A 101 19.06 3.89 -6.42
C TRP A 101 18.54 4.45 -7.74
N ASP A 102 18.50 5.78 -7.84
CA ASP A 102 18.21 6.53 -9.06
C ASP A 102 19.43 7.40 -9.41
N SER A 103 20.17 7.02 -10.45
CA SER A 103 21.35 7.75 -10.90
C SER A 103 21.07 9.20 -11.30
N SER A 104 19.81 9.55 -11.60
CA SER A 104 19.41 10.90 -12.01
C SER A 104 19.47 11.94 -10.88
N VAL A 105 19.63 11.51 -9.63
CA VAL A 105 19.84 12.38 -8.46
C VAL A 105 21.31 12.62 -8.11
N ASN A 106 22.25 11.93 -8.78
CA ASN A 106 23.68 11.98 -8.41
C ASN A 106 24.24 13.40 -8.43
N LYS A 107 23.95 14.18 -9.48
CA LYS A 107 24.42 15.56 -9.61
C LYS A 107 23.91 16.45 -8.48
N GLN A 108 22.66 16.25 -8.06
CA GLN A 108 22.06 17.01 -6.96
C GLN A 108 22.73 16.65 -5.63
N ILE A 109 23.06 15.38 -5.40
CA ILE A 109 23.78 14.93 -4.19
C ILE A 109 25.20 15.49 -4.16
N GLU A 110 25.93 15.38 -5.28
CA GLU A 110 27.30 15.92 -5.43
C GLU A 110 27.34 17.43 -5.18
N GLY A 111 26.31 18.16 -5.62
CA GLY A 111 26.16 19.60 -5.39
C GLY A 111 25.56 19.99 -4.03
N LEU A 112 24.95 19.06 -3.28
CA LEU A 112 24.09 19.38 -2.12
C LEU A 112 24.83 20.10 -1.00
N LEU A 113 26.07 19.68 -0.74
CA LEU A 113 26.90 20.30 0.31
C LEU A 113 27.31 21.72 -0.08
N GLY A 114 27.67 21.92 -1.36
CA GLY A 114 28.23 23.16 -1.88
C GLY A 114 29.63 23.47 -1.36
N ASN A 115 30.17 24.60 -1.81
CA ASN A 115 31.45 25.14 -1.32
C ASN A 115 31.23 25.92 -0.01
N LYS A 116 32.23 25.95 0.88
CA LYS A 116 32.14 26.65 2.19
C LYS A 116 31.73 28.13 2.08
N ASN A 117 32.07 28.78 0.98
CA ASN A 117 31.77 30.18 0.70
C ASN A 117 30.60 30.38 -0.29
N SER A 118 29.83 29.32 -0.57
CA SER A 118 28.68 29.39 -1.47
C SER A 118 27.66 30.42 -0.97
N THR A 119 27.12 31.23 -1.88
CA THR A 119 25.96 32.09 -1.64
C THR A 119 24.67 31.45 -2.16
N ASP A 120 24.77 30.30 -2.82
CA ASP A 120 23.62 29.59 -3.38
C ASP A 120 22.84 28.88 -2.26
N THR A 121 21.66 29.42 -1.96
CA THR A 121 20.74 28.86 -0.95
C THR A 121 20.14 27.49 -1.32
N ALA A 122 20.42 26.96 -2.51
CA ALA A 122 20.16 25.56 -2.84
C ALA A 122 21.16 24.60 -2.17
N THR A 123 22.31 25.10 -1.70
CA THR A 123 23.37 24.30 -1.04
C THR A 123 23.35 24.44 0.49
N LEU A 124 23.83 23.43 1.21
CA LEU A 124 23.92 23.44 2.67
C LEU A 124 24.81 24.56 3.20
N TYR A 125 26.01 24.74 2.63
CA TYR A 125 26.88 25.85 3.03
C TYR A 125 26.31 27.23 2.67
N GLY A 126 25.55 27.35 1.57
CA GLY A 126 24.86 28.60 1.23
C GLY A 126 23.76 28.96 2.22
N LEU A 127 22.97 27.98 2.67
CA LEU A 127 21.99 28.18 3.75
C LEU A 127 22.67 28.54 5.09
N ALA A 128 23.77 27.86 5.42
CA ALA A 128 24.53 28.16 6.63
C ALA A 128 25.14 29.57 6.61
N ASN A 129 25.66 30.01 5.46
CA ASN A 129 26.17 31.37 5.27
C ASN A 129 25.05 32.41 5.41
N LYS A 130 23.88 32.14 4.82
CA LYS A 130 22.71 33.00 4.98
C LYS A 130 22.28 33.10 6.45
N SER A 131 22.11 31.96 7.13
CA SER A 131 21.73 31.93 8.56
C SER A 131 22.73 32.68 9.44
N LEU A 132 24.03 32.53 9.16
CA LEU A 132 25.09 33.24 9.88
C LEU A 132 24.98 34.75 9.66
N ASN A 133 24.86 35.19 8.40
CA ASN A 133 24.74 36.60 8.04
C ASN A 133 23.46 37.20 8.62
N ASP A 134 22.32 36.51 8.52
CA ASP A 134 21.05 36.95 9.10
C ASP A 134 21.17 37.12 10.62
N LEU A 135 21.82 36.21 11.34
CA LEU A 135 22.03 36.34 12.78
C LEU A 135 22.96 37.51 13.12
N LYS A 136 24.05 37.66 12.36
CA LYS A 136 25.04 38.72 12.53
C LYS A 136 24.44 40.10 12.25
N ASP A 137 23.68 40.24 11.17
CA ASP A 137 23.14 41.51 10.68
C ASP A 137 21.85 41.93 11.39
N ASN A 138 21.12 41.00 12.01
CA ASN A 138 19.90 41.31 12.76
C ASN A 138 20.14 41.42 14.28
N LYS A 139 20.89 40.49 14.88
CA LYS A 139 21.04 40.42 16.36
C LYS A 139 22.32 41.08 16.85
N TYR A 140 23.40 41.01 16.08
CA TYR A 140 24.71 41.53 16.45
C TYR A 140 25.17 42.67 15.55
N LYS A 141 24.21 43.36 14.93
CA LYS A 141 24.47 44.51 14.06
C LYS A 141 25.26 45.56 14.85
N ASN A 142 26.44 45.92 14.36
CA ASN A 142 27.37 46.85 15.01
C ASN A 142 27.93 46.39 16.37
N ASP A 143 27.81 45.10 16.72
CA ASP A 143 28.45 44.50 17.91
C ASP A 143 29.40 43.34 17.56
N PRO A 144 30.56 43.61 16.91
CA PRO A 144 31.53 42.57 16.56
C PRO A 144 32.12 41.85 17.78
N LYS A 145 32.19 42.53 18.94
CA LYS A 145 32.71 41.96 20.19
C LYS A 145 31.70 40.97 20.77
N GLY A 146 30.42 41.32 20.82
CA GLY A 146 29.34 40.44 21.25
C GLY A 146 29.13 39.26 20.30
N TRP A 147 29.27 39.46 18.99
CA TRP A 147 29.25 38.37 18.01
C TRP A 147 30.37 37.35 18.28
N LYS A 148 31.61 37.84 18.41
CA LYS A 148 32.76 36.97 18.71
C LYS A 148 32.58 36.25 20.04
N LYS A 149 32.15 36.96 21.09
CA LYS A 149 31.89 36.36 22.41
C LYS A 149 30.81 35.28 22.34
N HIS A 150 29.70 35.53 21.64
CA HIS A 150 28.64 34.56 21.44
C HIS A 150 29.16 33.28 20.77
N LEU A 151 29.97 33.40 19.71
CA LEU A 151 30.56 32.25 19.06
C LEU A 151 31.58 31.51 19.94
N GLU A 152 32.43 32.22 20.70
CA GLU A 152 33.37 31.61 21.65
C GLU A 152 32.65 30.81 22.75
N GLU A 153 31.53 31.33 23.25
CA GLU A 153 30.68 30.66 24.24
C GLU A 153 29.95 29.45 23.62
N THR A 154 29.56 29.55 22.35
CA THR A 154 28.85 28.48 21.63
C THR A 154 29.80 27.36 21.19
N PHE A 155 31.04 27.69 20.84
CA PHE A 155 32.06 26.77 20.30
C PHE A 155 33.38 26.79 21.10
N PRO A 156 33.35 26.41 22.39
CA PRO A 156 34.52 26.50 23.29
C PRO A 156 35.71 25.60 22.89
N GLY A 157 35.50 24.59 22.05
CA GLY A 157 36.55 23.71 21.54
C GLY A 157 37.29 24.22 20.30
N VAL A 158 36.88 25.36 19.76
CA VAL A 158 37.39 25.93 18.50
C VAL A 158 38.35 27.08 18.78
N LYS A 159 39.34 27.28 17.89
CA LYS A 159 40.26 28.42 17.99
C LYS A 159 39.46 29.73 18.03
N LYS A 160 39.82 30.61 18.96
CA LYS A 160 39.14 31.88 19.27
C LYS A 160 39.36 33.00 18.22
N ASN A 161 39.66 32.65 16.97
CA ASN A 161 39.66 33.60 15.87
C ASN A 161 38.31 33.54 15.14
N LEU A 162 37.91 34.67 14.59
CA LEU A 162 36.55 34.83 14.07
C LEU A 162 36.26 33.86 12.91
N THR A 163 37.24 33.63 12.04
CA THR A 163 37.08 32.74 10.87
C THR A 163 36.78 31.30 11.28
N ASP A 164 37.56 30.74 12.21
CA ASP A 164 37.37 29.36 12.67
C ASP A 164 36.05 29.20 13.44
N LEU A 165 35.66 30.22 14.21
CA LEU A 165 34.38 30.26 14.93
C LEU A 165 33.16 30.39 14.00
N GLU A 166 33.25 31.23 12.95
CA GLU A 166 32.21 31.33 11.92
C GLU A 166 32.11 30.05 11.09
N ASN A 167 33.23 29.36 10.84
CA ASN A 167 33.24 28.02 10.25
C ASN A 167 32.55 26.98 11.16
N ALA A 168 32.82 27.04 12.46
CA ALA A 168 32.18 26.17 13.45
C ALA A 168 30.65 26.35 13.47
N TYR A 169 30.17 27.60 13.38
CA TYR A 169 28.74 27.88 13.24
C TYR A 169 28.14 27.20 12.01
N LYS A 170 28.79 27.32 10.85
CA LYS A 170 28.30 26.71 9.60
C LYS A 170 28.29 25.18 9.68
N SER A 171 29.35 24.60 10.22
CA SER A 171 29.44 23.15 10.45
C SER A 171 28.37 22.65 11.42
N ASN A 172 28.10 23.40 12.50
CA ASN A 172 27.04 23.08 13.44
C ASN A 172 25.64 23.19 12.82
N PHE A 173 25.40 24.20 11.98
CA PHE A 173 24.16 24.32 11.22
C PHE A 173 23.90 23.07 10.36
N ILE A 174 24.92 22.62 9.62
CA ILE A 174 24.83 21.41 8.78
C ILE A 174 24.53 20.15 9.62
N LEU A 175 25.10 20.05 10.82
CA LEU A 175 24.92 18.90 11.72
C LEU A 175 23.59 18.93 12.49
N ASN A 176 23.07 20.11 12.85
CA ASN A 176 22.08 20.21 13.92
C ASN A 176 20.87 21.10 13.60
N ASP A 177 20.80 21.78 12.45
CA ASP A 177 19.62 22.60 12.12
C ASP A 177 18.34 21.77 12.00
N SER A 178 17.25 22.22 12.63
CA SER A 178 16.00 21.45 12.71
C SER A 178 15.23 21.36 11.39
N SER A 179 15.56 22.19 10.40
CA SER A 179 14.84 22.28 9.12
C SER A 179 15.75 22.08 7.89
N ASN A 180 17.06 22.26 8.06
CA ASN A 180 18.03 22.31 6.98
C ASN A 180 19.32 21.53 7.26
N SER A 181 19.33 20.62 8.24
CA SER A 181 20.48 19.74 8.44
C SER A 181 20.80 18.89 7.20
N ALA A 182 22.00 18.32 7.18
CA ALA A 182 22.43 17.37 6.15
C ALA A 182 21.44 16.21 5.98
N PHE A 183 20.91 15.66 7.07
CA PHE A 183 19.92 14.59 7.01
C PHE A 183 18.65 15.05 6.34
N ILE A 184 18.08 16.19 6.73
CA ILE A 184 16.80 16.67 6.19
C ILE A 184 16.95 16.92 4.69
N LYS A 185 18.02 17.58 4.25
CA LYS A 185 18.24 17.83 2.82
C LYS A 185 18.46 16.56 2.02
N LEU A 186 19.27 15.62 2.53
CA LEU A 186 19.51 14.35 1.85
C LEU A 186 18.25 13.47 1.82
N LYS A 187 17.49 13.42 2.92
CA LYS A 187 16.19 12.75 3.00
C LYS A 187 15.22 13.36 1.99
N ASN A 188 15.11 14.68 1.91
CA ASN A 188 14.16 15.34 1.01
C ASN A 188 14.50 15.13 -0.48
N LEU A 189 15.76 14.75 -0.78
CA LEU A 189 16.22 14.42 -2.12
C LEU A 189 15.95 12.94 -2.46
N LEU A 190 16.05 12.04 -1.48
CA LEU A 190 15.98 10.59 -1.69
C LEU A 190 14.60 9.98 -1.37
N MET A 191 13.82 10.60 -0.48
CA MET A 191 12.64 9.99 0.14
C MET A 191 11.42 10.92 0.09
N PHE A 192 10.30 10.47 0.66
CA PHE A 192 9.10 11.28 0.81
C PHE A 192 9.30 12.42 1.82
N ASN A 193 8.82 13.61 1.44
CA ASN A 193 8.76 14.79 2.28
C ASN A 193 7.54 14.76 3.20
N SER A 194 7.51 15.67 4.17
CA SER A 194 6.39 15.79 5.12
C SER A 194 5.05 15.98 4.45
N THR A 195 5.05 16.61 3.27
CA THR A 195 3.96 16.48 2.31
C THR A 195 4.46 15.69 1.11
N VAL A 196 3.64 14.76 0.64
CA VAL A 196 3.94 13.96 -0.55
C VAL A 196 4.05 14.86 -1.80
N ALA A 197 3.31 15.98 -1.83
CA ALA A 197 3.38 16.99 -2.89
C ALA A 197 4.77 17.65 -3.03
N ASP A 198 5.48 17.84 -1.91
CA ASP A 198 6.83 18.42 -1.91
C ASP A 198 7.91 17.40 -2.25
N SER A 199 7.58 16.12 -2.37
CA SER A 199 8.54 15.03 -2.59
C SER A 199 9.14 15.05 -4.01
N MET A 200 10.35 14.53 -4.14
CA MET A 200 11.01 14.35 -5.42
C MET A 200 10.57 13.03 -6.06
N TRP A 201 9.92 13.10 -7.22
CA TRP A 201 9.45 11.92 -7.96
C TRP A 201 10.45 11.55 -9.06
N GLN A 202 10.33 10.32 -9.58
CA GLN A 202 11.07 9.94 -10.79
C GLN A 202 10.76 10.93 -11.92
N LYS A 203 11.78 11.30 -12.69
CA LYS A 203 11.60 12.16 -13.87
C LYS A 203 10.69 11.44 -14.88
N GLY A 204 9.45 11.90 -14.96
CA GLY A 204 8.53 11.50 -16.03
C GLY A 204 8.84 12.25 -17.32
N ILE A 205 7.85 12.30 -18.19
CA ILE A 205 7.88 13.13 -19.40
C ILE A 205 7.10 14.42 -19.16
N GLN A 206 7.72 15.56 -19.46
CA GLN A 206 7.05 16.86 -19.42
C GLN A 206 5.93 16.89 -20.47
N THR A 207 4.74 17.37 -20.10
CA THR A 207 3.60 17.46 -21.01
C THR A 207 3.08 18.89 -21.14
N THR A 208 2.40 19.16 -22.25
CA THR A 208 1.65 20.41 -22.48
C THR A 208 0.23 20.08 -22.94
N ASN A 209 -0.71 20.99 -22.69
CA ASN A 209 -2.08 20.85 -23.18
C ASN A 209 -2.09 20.89 -24.71
N LEU A 210 -2.87 20.00 -25.31
CA LEU A 210 -3.01 19.90 -26.76
C LEU A 210 -4.00 20.95 -27.26
N ASP A 211 -3.51 21.87 -28.10
CA ASP A 211 -4.34 22.76 -28.90
C ASP A 211 -4.16 22.43 -30.39
N TRP A 212 -5.16 21.76 -30.94
CA TRP A 212 -5.16 21.32 -32.33
C TRP A 212 -5.12 22.48 -33.33
N LYS A 213 -5.72 23.63 -33.02
CA LYS A 213 -5.71 24.78 -33.92
C LYS A 213 -4.30 25.35 -34.05
N THR A 214 -3.62 25.52 -32.93
CA THR A 214 -2.23 25.99 -32.90
C THR A 214 -1.29 24.95 -33.55
N LEU A 215 -1.46 23.67 -33.23
CA LEU A 215 -0.63 22.59 -33.77
C LEU A 215 -0.71 22.50 -35.30
N THR A 216 -1.92 22.52 -35.86
CA THR A 216 -2.16 22.41 -37.30
C THR A 216 -1.71 23.65 -38.07
N SER A 217 -1.86 24.84 -37.50
CA SER A 217 -1.28 26.09 -38.03
C SER A 217 0.25 26.01 -38.10
N ASN A 218 0.91 25.58 -37.01
CA ASN A 218 2.37 25.41 -36.99
C ASN A 218 2.84 24.35 -37.99
N PHE A 219 2.10 23.25 -38.13
CA PHE A 219 2.38 22.20 -39.12
C PHE A 219 2.26 22.74 -40.55
N ALA A 220 1.20 23.49 -40.87
CA ALA A 220 1.02 24.11 -42.18
C ALA A 220 2.15 25.08 -42.53
N ASN A 221 2.60 25.87 -41.55
CA ASN A 221 3.73 26.81 -41.72
C ASN A 221 5.07 26.08 -41.93
N ALA A 222 5.26 24.91 -41.32
CA ALA A 222 6.47 24.10 -41.50
C ALA A 222 6.55 23.43 -42.89
N TYR A 223 5.40 23.18 -43.52
CA TYR A 223 5.29 22.55 -44.84
C TYR A 223 4.52 23.43 -45.85
N PRO A 224 5.03 24.61 -46.21
CA PRO A 224 4.33 25.52 -47.12
C PRO A 224 4.28 24.96 -48.55
N ASN A 225 3.24 25.36 -49.30
CA ASN A 225 3.13 25.15 -50.75
C ASN A 225 3.23 23.68 -51.20
N LYS A 226 2.67 22.73 -50.44
CA LYS A 226 2.54 21.32 -50.85
C LYS A 226 1.23 21.17 -51.61
N LYS A 227 1.19 20.47 -52.74
CA LYS A 227 0.01 20.43 -53.64
C LYS A 227 -0.95 19.29 -53.33
N ASP A 228 -0.43 18.18 -52.83
CA ASP A 228 -1.21 16.99 -52.47
C ASP A 228 -0.56 16.17 -51.34
N LEU A 229 -1.27 15.12 -50.90
CA LEU A 229 -0.86 14.25 -49.80
C LEU A 229 0.39 13.42 -50.14
N ASN A 230 0.65 13.11 -51.41
CA ASN A 230 1.85 12.38 -51.83
C ASN A 230 3.09 13.27 -51.73
N GLU A 231 2.99 14.52 -52.18
CA GLU A 231 4.07 15.51 -52.05
C GLU A 231 4.35 15.80 -50.57
N LEU A 232 3.31 15.97 -49.76
CA LEU A 232 3.43 16.20 -48.32
C LEU A 232 4.04 14.99 -47.60
N SER A 233 3.59 13.76 -47.87
CA SER A 233 4.15 12.55 -47.24
C SER A 233 5.62 12.34 -47.58
N LYS A 234 6.02 12.62 -48.82
CA LYS A 234 7.43 12.58 -49.25
C LYS A 234 8.26 13.63 -48.52
N ALA A 235 7.77 14.86 -48.43
CA ALA A 235 8.47 15.93 -47.72
C ALA A 235 8.67 15.62 -46.22
N ILE A 236 7.67 15.03 -45.57
CA ILE A 236 7.78 14.58 -44.17
C ILE A 236 8.81 13.46 -44.06
N LYS A 237 8.70 12.41 -44.90
CA LYS A 237 9.65 11.30 -44.91
C LYS A 237 11.08 11.79 -45.11
N GLU A 238 11.31 12.66 -46.09
CA GLU A 238 12.62 13.26 -46.34
C GLU A 238 13.15 14.06 -45.15
N ALA A 239 12.28 14.83 -44.46
CA ALA A 239 12.68 15.58 -43.27
C ALA A 239 13.17 14.65 -42.15
N PHE A 240 12.50 13.51 -41.93
CA PHE A 240 12.94 12.49 -40.96
C PHE A 240 14.18 11.72 -41.44
N ASP A 241 14.29 11.38 -42.72
CA ASP A 241 15.47 10.70 -43.28
C ASP A 241 16.73 11.55 -43.11
N LYS A 242 16.65 12.86 -43.42
CA LYS A 242 17.72 13.86 -43.29
C LYS A 242 18.01 14.30 -41.85
N ALA A 243 17.20 13.88 -40.87
CA ALA A 243 17.41 14.21 -39.47
C ALA A 243 18.63 13.45 -38.89
N GLU A 244 19.81 14.07 -38.94
CA GLU A 244 21.04 13.51 -38.35
C GLU A 244 21.28 14.07 -36.94
N SER A 245 21.21 15.40 -36.77
CA SER A 245 21.48 16.09 -35.50
C SER A 245 20.48 17.19 -35.14
N ASN A 246 19.87 17.88 -36.12
CA ASN A 246 18.89 18.94 -35.88
C ASN A 246 17.46 18.38 -35.68
N TRP A 247 17.24 17.77 -34.52
CA TRP A 247 15.93 17.20 -34.17
C TRP A 247 14.87 18.23 -33.78
N ASN A 248 15.26 19.50 -33.62
CA ASN A 248 14.37 20.59 -33.26
C ASN A 248 13.79 21.31 -34.50
N ASP A 249 14.04 20.80 -35.71
CA ASP A 249 13.41 21.31 -36.93
C ASP A 249 11.88 21.30 -36.78
N ALA A 250 11.25 22.44 -37.09
CA ALA A 250 9.81 22.62 -37.02
C ALA A 250 9.05 21.54 -37.82
N LYS A 251 9.61 21.07 -38.94
CA LYS A 251 9.04 19.97 -39.76
C LYS A 251 8.93 18.65 -39.00
N ILE A 252 9.93 18.34 -38.18
CA ILE A 252 10.01 17.11 -37.37
C ILE A 252 9.12 17.26 -36.14
N VAL A 253 9.24 18.37 -35.42
CA VAL A 253 8.54 18.63 -34.15
C VAL A 253 7.02 18.67 -34.37
N THR A 254 6.54 19.40 -35.38
CA THR A 254 5.09 19.57 -35.62
C THR A 254 4.42 18.26 -36.05
N PHE A 255 5.07 17.46 -36.91
CA PHE A 255 4.55 16.13 -37.27
C PHE A 255 4.59 15.17 -36.07
N THR A 256 5.65 15.21 -35.25
CA THR A 256 5.74 14.39 -34.03
C THR A 256 4.62 14.72 -33.05
N ASN A 257 4.35 16.01 -32.82
CA ASN A 257 3.26 16.45 -31.97
C ASN A 257 1.90 16.00 -32.52
N MET A 258 1.72 16.01 -33.85
CA MET A 258 0.50 15.51 -34.49
C MET A 258 0.28 14.01 -34.23
N VAL A 259 1.34 13.20 -34.39
CA VAL A 259 1.29 11.76 -34.06
C VAL A 259 0.94 11.54 -32.60
N ASN A 260 1.57 12.27 -31.68
CA ASN A 260 1.27 12.18 -30.24
C ASN A 260 -0.15 12.63 -29.90
N GLY A 261 -0.69 13.65 -30.57
CA GLY A 261 -2.07 14.10 -30.40
C GLY A 261 -3.11 13.06 -30.80
N LEU A 262 -2.75 12.11 -31.67
CA LEU A 262 -3.60 10.99 -32.10
C LEU A 262 -3.39 9.71 -31.28
N GLY A 263 -2.61 9.77 -30.20
CA GLY A 263 -2.35 8.62 -29.33
C GLY A 263 -0.96 7.98 -29.48
N GLY A 264 -0.07 8.56 -30.28
CA GLY A 264 1.30 8.07 -30.45
C GLY A 264 1.42 6.83 -31.36
N ILE A 265 2.59 6.21 -31.39
CA ILE A 265 2.82 4.95 -32.14
C ILE A 265 2.36 3.76 -31.28
N SER A 266 1.13 3.30 -31.49
CA SER A 266 0.63 2.10 -30.79
C SER A 266 1.35 0.83 -31.26
N SER A 267 1.80 -0.02 -30.35
CA SER A 267 2.35 -1.36 -30.65
C SER A 267 1.30 -2.38 -31.11
N ASN A 268 0.00 -2.11 -30.91
CA ASN A 268 -1.10 -3.05 -31.15
C ASN A 268 -1.68 -2.96 -32.57
N THR A 269 -0.84 -2.97 -33.60
CA THR A 269 -1.28 -3.28 -34.97
C THR A 269 -1.02 -4.76 -35.26
N SER A 270 -1.68 -5.64 -34.50
CA SER A 270 -1.88 -7.03 -34.91
C SER A 270 -3.36 -7.25 -35.13
N THR A 271 -3.83 -6.98 -36.35
CA THR A 271 -4.88 -7.81 -36.95
C THR A 271 -4.30 -9.21 -37.15
N GLY A 272 -4.20 -9.97 -36.06
CA GLY A 272 -3.82 -11.37 -36.09
C GLY A 272 -5.05 -12.21 -36.32
N THR A 273 -5.25 -12.70 -37.53
CA THR A 273 -6.17 -13.83 -37.78
C THR A 273 -5.60 -15.07 -37.12
N SER A 274 -6.00 -15.36 -35.89
CA SER A 274 -5.97 -16.71 -35.36
C SER A 274 -7.35 -17.34 -35.56
N SER A 275 -7.41 -18.39 -36.37
CA SER A 275 -8.55 -19.32 -36.46
C SER A 275 -9.87 -18.75 -37.03
N GLY A 276 -9.82 -17.85 -38.01
CA GLY A 276 -11.02 -17.43 -38.77
C GLY A 276 -11.97 -16.47 -38.03
N VAL A 277 -11.56 -15.94 -36.86
CA VAL A 277 -12.28 -14.89 -36.14
C VAL A 277 -11.50 -13.57 -36.30
N ASN A 278 -12.12 -12.58 -36.95
CA ASN A 278 -11.59 -11.21 -36.96
C ASN A 278 -11.65 -10.62 -35.56
N THR A 279 -10.58 -10.70 -34.78
CA THR A 279 -10.46 -9.96 -33.52
C THR A 279 -10.00 -8.54 -33.83
N THR A 280 -10.94 -7.63 -34.09
CA THR A 280 -10.65 -6.19 -34.03
C THR A 280 -10.49 -5.79 -32.57
N ASN A 281 -9.30 -5.32 -32.17
CA ASN A 281 -9.14 -4.65 -30.89
C ASN A 281 -10.00 -3.38 -30.89
N ASN A 282 -11.13 -3.40 -30.17
CA ASN A 282 -12.09 -2.30 -30.15
C ASN A 282 -11.69 -1.15 -29.20
N VAL A 283 -10.52 -1.22 -28.55
CA VAL A 283 -10.01 -0.22 -27.59
C VAL A 283 -8.64 0.29 -28.05
N LEU A 284 -8.43 1.61 -27.95
CA LEU A 284 -7.17 2.29 -28.30
C LEU A 284 -6.29 2.49 -27.06
N THR A 285 -5.01 2.12 -27.12
CA THR A 285 -4.02 2.47 -26.08
C THR A 285 -3.23 3.71 -26.50
N ILE A 286 -3.18 4.72 -25.62
CA ILE A 286 -2.43 5.97 -25.85
C ILE A 286 -0.97 5.77 -25.40
N THR A 287 -0.04 6.36 -26.15
CA THR A 287 1.39 6.40 -25.80
C THR A 287 2.04 7.73 -26.22
N TYR A 288 3.29 7.94 -25.81
CA TYR A 288 4.12 9.05 -26.24
C TYR A 288 5.29 8.55 -27.09
N SER A 289 5.58 9.27 -28.16
CA SER A 289 6.59 8.92 -29.15
C SER A 289 7.56 10.08 -29.37
N SER A 290 8.86 9.77 -29.32
CA SER A 290 9.92 10.72 -29.66
C SER A 290 10.10 10.85 -31.18
N PRO A 291 10.71 11.95 -31.66
CA PRO A 291 11.10 12.08 -33.07
C PRO A 291 11.91 10.89 -33.60
N ARG A 292 12.82 10.34 -32.78
CA ARG A 292 13.61 9.16 -33.13
C ARG A 292 12.74 7.92 -33.32
N GLN A 293 11.80 7.67 -32.41
CA GLN A 293 10.86 6.55 -32.54
C GLN A 293 9.98 6.67 -33.79
N ILE A 294 9.56 7.89 -34.14
CA ILE A 294 8.82 8.14 -35.39
C ILE A 294 9.70 7.87 -36.61
N LYS A 295 10.95 8.33 -36.61
CA LYS A 295 11.91 8.01 -37.68
C LYS A 295 12.02 6.50 -37.87
N GLU A 296 12.17 5.76 -36.78
CA GLU A 296 12.26 4.29 -36.83
C GLU A 296 10.94 3.64 -37.28
N ARG A 297 9.76 4.17 -36.94
CA ARG A 297 8.48 3.68 -37.48
C ARG A 297 8.35 3.93 -38.98
N ILE A 298 8.77 5.11 -39.45
CA ILE A 298 8.79 5.45 -40.89
C ILE A 298 9.72 4.51 -41.65
N LYS A 299 10.89 4.18 -41.07
CA LYS A 299 11.83 3.21 -41.63
C LYS A 299 11.32 1.78 -41.58
N ASN A 300 10.78 1.32 -40.44
CA ASN A 300 10.46 -0.10 -40.20
C ASN A 300 9.13 -0.57 -40.79
N SER A 301 8.36 0.31 -41.45
CA SER A 301 7.16 -0.07 -42.20
C SER A 301 7.49 -0.85 -43.51
N ASN A 302 8.62 -1.56 -43.53
CA ASN A 302 9.36 -2.08 -44.69
C ASN A 302 8.94 -3.50 -45.11
N SER A 303 7.80 -3.60 -45.79
CA SER A 303 7.52 -4.72 -46.71
C SER A 303 6.90 -4.21 -48.03
N GLY A 304 7.57 -3.24 -48.69
CA GLY A 304 7.19 -2.73 -50.02
C GLY A 304 7.57 -1.27 -50.29
N THR A 305 7.73 -0.89 -51.56
CA THR A 305 8.29 0.38 -52.08
C THR A 305 7.52 1.68 -51.79
N SER A 306 6.47 1.67 -50.95
CA SER A 306 5.60 2.85 -50.71
C SER A 306 5.05 2.99 -49.26
N ASN A 307 5.65 2.34 -48.26
CA ASN A 307 4.91 2.05 -47.02
C ASN A 307 5.15 3.00 -45.83
N GLY A 308 6.29 3.70 -45.73
CA GLY A 308 6.45 4.80 -44.76
C GLY A 308 5.57 6.02 -45.07
N GLU A 309 5.45 6.36 -46.36
CA GLU A 309 4.53 7.40 -46.84
C GLU A 309 3.07 7.04 -46.58
N SER A 310 2.70 5.76 -46.72
CA SER A 310 1.34 5.28 -46.47
C SER A 310 0.92 5.47 -45.01
N TRP A 311 1.81 5.19 -44.06
CA TRP A 311 1.55 5.47 -42.64
C TRP A 311 1.43 6.97 -42.35
N ILE A 312 2.30 7.80 -42.95
CA ILE A 312 2.20 9.26 -42.83
C ILE A 312 0.85 9.76 -43.37
N LYS A 313 0.40 9.25 -44.52
CA LYS A 313 -0.91 9.57 -45.11
C LYS A 313 -2.06 9.16 -44.18
N GLU A 314 -1.98 8.00 -43.55
CA GLU A 314 -2.97 7.55 -42.56
C GLU A 314 -3.09 8.53 -41.40
N VAL A 315 -1.94 8.97 -40.84
CA VAL A 315 -1.88 9.97 -39.76
C VAL A 315 -2.54 11.29 -40.19
N LEU A 316 -2.19 11.79 -41.38
CA LEU A 316 -2.70 13.07 -41.89
C LEU A 316 -4.21 13.03 -42.15
N ASN A 317 -4.73 11.91 -42.69
CA ASN A 317 -6.16 11.73 -42.94
C ASN A 317 -6.99 11.71 -41.65
N LYS A 318 -6.43 11.26 -40.51
CA LYS A 318 -7.12 11.32 -39.21
C LYS A 318 -7.34 12.75 -38.72
N VAL A 319 -6.48 13.69 -39.11
CA VAL A 319 -6.52 15.10 -38.66
C VAL A 319 -7.34 15.99 -39.59
N SER A 320 -7.42 15.65 -40.88
CA SER A 320 -8.20 16.42 -41.85
C SER A 320 -8.76 15.53 -42.96
N ASP A 321 -10.08 15.53 -43.11
CA ASP A 321 -10.81 14.83 -44.18
C ASP A 321 -10.45 15.38 -45.58
N ASN A 322 -9.91 16.61 -45.62
CA ASN A 322 -9.48 17.35 -46.80
C ASN A 322 -7.97 17.60 -46.83
N ALA A 323 -7.14 16.76 -46.19
CA ALA A 323 -5.66 16.84 -46.27
C ALA A 323 -5.10 16.84 -47.71
N LYS A 324 -5.95 16.60 -48.70
CA LYS A 324 -5.68 16.54 -50.15
C LYS A 324 -5.21 17.86 -50.79
N SER A 325 -5.45 19.04 -50.21
CA SER A 325 -5.19 20.32 -50.90
C SER A 325 -3.92 21.08 -50.47
N GLY A 326 -3.19 20.59 -49.45
CA GLY A 326 -1.78 20.90 -49.12
C GLY A 326 -1.34 22.35 -48.85
N SER A 327 -2.09 23.37 -49.28
CA SER A 327 -1.98 24.75 -48.82
C SER A 327 -3.37 25.24 -48.46
N ILE A 328 -3.60 25.50 -47.18
CA ILE A 328 -4.78 26.13 -46.54
C ILE A 328 -5.75 25.18 -45.80
N ALA A 329 -5.78 23.85 -46.02
CA ALA A 329 -6.67 22.96 -45.25
C ALA A 329 -6.33 22.84 -43.75
N PHE A 330 -5.05 22.72 -43.38
CA PHE A 330 -4.62 22.61 -41.97
C PHE A 330 -4.54 23.98 -41.26
N ALA A 331 -4.27 25.07 -41.99
CA ALA A 331 -4.24 26.42 -41.43
C ALA A 331 -5.64 26.93 -41.02
N GLN A 332 -6.69 26.35 -41.61
CA GLN A 332 -8.09 26.61 -41.31
C GLN A 332 -8.72 25.40 -40.60
N TRP A 333 -8.09 24.95 -39.52
CA TRP A 333 -8.51 23.74 -38.82
C TRP A 333 -9.99 23.78 -38.44
N ASN A 334 -10.74 22.85 -39.05
CA ASN A 334 -12.08 22.45 -38.64
C ASN A 334 -11.99 21.02 -38.13
N LYS A 335 -12.56 20.78 -36.96
CA LYS A 335 -12.58 19.44 -36.34
C LYS A 335 -13.28 18.44 -37.28
N PRO A 336 -12.60 17.39 -37.77
CA PRO A 336 -13.21 16.40 -38.66
C PRO A 336 -14.17 15.48 -37.90
N LEU A 337 -15.16 14.92 -38.58
CA LEU A 337 -16.13 13.98 -37.99
C LEU A 337 -15.85 12.54 -38.47
N ASN A 338 -14.58 12.14 -38.39
CA ASN A 338 -14.04 10.97 -39.08
C ASN A 338 -13.65 9.82 -38.13
N TYR A 339 -14.08 9.88 -36.88
CA TYR A 339 -13.85 8.78 -35.94
C TYR A 339 -14.83 7.63 -36.16
N LYS A 340 -16.10 7.93 -36.48
CA LYS A 340 -17.18 6.92 -36.56
C LYS A 340 -16.90 5.78 -37.53
N ASP A 341 -16.27 6.08 -38.67
CA ASP A 341 -16.11 5.12 -39.77
C ASP A 341 -14.84 4.26 -39.61
N ASN A 342 -13.81 4.76 -38.93
CA ASN A 342 -12.48 4.14 -38.89
C ASN A 342 -11.89 3.97 -37.48
N GLY A 343 -12.53 4.53 -36.45
CA GLY A 343 -12.10 4.50 -35.06
C GLY A 343 -12.55 3.24 -34.31
N PRO A 344 -11.81 2.83 -33.25
CA PRO A 344 -12.26 1.77 -32.37
C PRO A 344 -13.62 2.10 -31.71
N LYS A 345 -14.64 1.27 -31.98
CA LYS A 345 -16.05 1.58 -31.64
C LYS A 345 -16.31 1.70 -30.15
N ASP A 346 -15.57 0.96 -29.33
CA ASP A 346 -15.83 0.87 -27.90
C ASP A 346 -15.05 1.94 -27.11
N PHE A 347 -14.01 2.55 -27.69
CA PHE A 347 -13.15 3.50 -26.99
C PHE A 347 -13.91 4.75 -26.54
N ILE A 348 -13.62 5.17 -25.30
CA ILE A 348 -14.07 6.45 -24.75
C ILE A 348 -12.87 7.32 -24.37
N ASN A 349 -12.99 8.63 -24.59
CA ASN A 349 -11.92 9.56 -24.28
C ASN A 349 -11.93 10.01 -22.81
N TYR A 350 -11.01 10.92 -22.48
CA TYR A 350 -10.85 11.55 -21.17
C TYR A 350 -12.06 12.38 -20.69
N ASN A 351 -13.11 12.52 -21.51
CA ASN A 351 -14.39 13.15 -21.17
C ASN A 351 -15.54 12.14 -20.98
N ASN A 352 -15.24 10.84 -20.97
CA ASN A 352 -16.22 9.76 -20.87
C ASN A 352 -17.23 9.78 -22.04
N GLN A 353 -16.71 9.99 -23.25
CA GLN A 353 -17.49 10.09 -24.48
C GLN A 353 -16.82 9.32 -25.62
N THR A 354 -17.62 8.73 -26.48
CA THR A 354 -17.14 8.21 -27.77
C THR A 354 -16.68 9.40 -28.62
N PRO A 355 -15.41 9.44 -29.06
CA PRO A 355 -14.90 10.53 -29.88
C PRO A 355 -15.72 10.71 -31.17
N GLN A 356 -15.93 11.97 -31.58
CA GLN A 356 -16.45 12.27 -32.91
C GLN A 356 -15.32 12.50 -33.90
N SER A 357 -14.15 12.91 -33.39
CA SER A 357 -12.90 13.13 -34.13
C SER A 357 -11.75 12.36 -33.49
N TRP A 358 -10.77 11.93 -34.30
CA TRP A 358 -9.49 11.42 -33.78
C TRP A 358 -8.73 12.46 -32.94
N THR A 359 -9.01 13.75 -33.13
CA THR A 359 -8.41 14.84 -32.36
C THR A 359 -8.91 14.91 -30.90
N GLU A 360 -9.91 14.12 -30.52
CA GLU A 360 -10.49 14.12 -29.16
C GLU A 360 -9.95 13.00 -28.26
N ILE A 361 -8.94 12.26 -28.72
CA ILE A 361 -8.39 11.10 -28.02
C ILE A 361 -7.49 11.53 -26.86
N VAL A 362 -6.64 12.53 -27.11
CA VAL A 362 -5.57 12.94 -26.19
C VAL A 362 -5.79 14.37 -25.73
N LYS A 363 -5.66 14.62 -24.42
CA LYS A 363 -5.72 15.97 -23.83
C LYS A 363 -4.37 16.67 -23.74
N GLN A 364 -3.29 15.91 -23.54
CA GLN A 364 -1.94 16.42 -23.33
C GLN A 364 -0.93 15.63 -24.17
N ILE A 365 0.03 16.31 -24.75
CA ILE A 365 1.12 15.73 -25.55
C ILE A 365 2.48 15.97 -24.86
N PRO A 366 3.51 15.15 -25.13
CA PRO A 366 4.81 15.33 -24.54
C PRO A 366 5.53 16.55 -25.13
N VAL A 367 6.37 17.20 -24.34
CA VAL A 367 7.34 18.19 -24.81
C VAL A 367 8.53 17.45 -25.40
N LEU A 368 9.06 17.94 -26.53
CA LEU A 368 10.17 17.32 -27.25
C LEU A 368 11.44 18.14 -27.06
N GLU A 369 12.58 17.48 -26.94
CA GLU A 369 13.88 18.14 -26.82
C GLU A 369 14.98 17.28 -27.47
N ASN A 370 15.68 17.83 -28.46
CA ASN A 370 16.86 17.21 -29.09
C ASN A 370 16.63 15.76 -29.59
N GLY A 371 15.42 15.47 -30.09
CA GLY A 371 15.07 14.18 -30.69
C GLY A 371 14.55 13.15 -29.69
N GLU A 372 14.46 13.53 -28.42
CA GLU A 372 13.92 12.74 -27.33
C GLU A 372 12.69 13.40 -26.71
N LEU A 373 12.02 12.66 -25.83
CA LEU A 373 11.00 13.22 -24.95
C LEU A 373 11.69 14.02 -23.84
N LYS A 374 11.22 15.25 -23.59
CA LYS A 374 11.78 16.10 -22.55
C LYS A 374 11.44 15.54 -21.17
N ALA A 375 12.46 15.32 -20.36
CA ALA A 375 12.30 14.87 -18.99
C ALA A 375 11.67 15.98 -18.12
N ASP A 376 10.70 15.60 -17.28
CA ASP A 376 10.09 16.52 -16.31
C ASP A 376 11.15 16.94 -15.26
N PRO A 377 11.21 18.22 -14.83
CA PRO A 377 12.01 18.60 -13.67
C PRO A 377 11.58 17.81 -12.42
N ILE A 378 12.53 17.61 -11.51
CA ILE A 378 12.26 16.98 -10.20
C ILE A 378 11.54 18.00 -9.32
N LYS A 379 10.23 18.21 -9.50
CA LYS A 379 9.33 18.88 -8.55
C LYS A 379 7.87 18.86 -9.03
N GLY A 380 6.97 18.52 -8.10
CA GLY A 380 5.73 19.30 -7.96
C GLY A 380 4.42 18.75 -8.51
N GLU A 381 4.24 17.43 -8.72
CA GLU A 381 2.92 16.77 -8.85
C GLU A 381 3.11 15.23 -8.93
N TYR A 382 2.46 14.44 -8.05
CA TYR A 382 2.53 12.95 -7.91
C TYR A 382 3.05 12.16 -9.15
N GLY A 383 4.35 11.85 -9.21
CA GLY A 383 4.98 11.11 -10.31
C GLY A 383 5.10 9.60 -10.06
N ALA A 384 5.81 8.91 -10.96
CA ALA A 384 6.22 7.53 -10.72
C ALA A 384 7.21 7.46 -9.54
N ILE A 385 7.15 6.39 -8.76
CA ILE A 385 7.97 6.21 -7.57
C ILE A 385 9.42 5.96 -7.96
N SER A 386 10.33 6.78 -7.43
CA SER A 386 11.76 6.58 -7.62
C SER A 386 12.23 5.31 -6.91
N ASN A 387 13.38 4.76 -7.31
CA ASN A 387 13.91 3.56 -6.67
C ASN A 387 14.21 3.75 -5.17
N SER A 388 14.60 4.96 -4.75
CA SER A 388 14.88 5.25 -3.34
C SER A 388 13.59 5.37 -2.53
N GLN A 389 12.55 5.97 -3.11
CA GLN A 389 11.20 5.96 -2.52
C GLN A 389 10.63 4.54 -2.42
N LYS A 390 10.81 3.73 -3.46
CA LYS A 390 10.45 2.31 -3.47
C LYS A 390 11.11 1.58 -2.30
N TYR A 391 12.41 1.79 -2.08
CA TYR A 391 13.11 1.18 -0.95
C TYR A 391 12.48 1.54 0.42
N ALA A 392 12.04 2.79 0.61
CA ALA A 392 11.34 3.17 1.82
C ALA A 392 9.96 2.49 1.95
N ILE A 393 9.22 2.36 0.85
CA ILE A 393 7.94 1.63 0.81
C ILE A 393 8.16 0.16 1.12
N ASP A 394 9.09 -0.51 0.44
CA ASP A 394 9.43 -1.93 0.61
C ASP A 394 9.75 -2.22 2.09
N ASN A 395 10.56 -1.35 2.71
CA ASN A 395 10.94 -1.50 4.11
C ASN A 395 9.76 -1.35 5.05
N TYR A 396 8.92 -0.31 4.84
CA TYR A 396 7.71 -0.10 5.63
C TYR A 396 6.72 -1.25 5.46
N PHE A 397 6.50 -1.70 4.22
CA PHE A 397 5.61 -2.80 3.89
C PHE A 397 6.04 -4.10 4.59
N ASN A 398 7.34 -4.39 4.58
CA ASN A 398 7.90 -5.56 5.25
C ASN A 398 7.84 -5.45 6.79
N SER A 399 8.15 -4.28 7.36
CA SER A 399 8.23 -4.10 8.82
C SER A 399 6.87 -3.92 9.49
N GLU A 400 5.98 -3.12 8.91
CA GLU A 400 4.68 -2.75 9.47
C GLU A 400 3.54 -3.64 8.97
N LYS A 401 3.76 -4.40 7.88
CA LYS A 401 2.81 -5.38 7.31
C LYS A 401 1.40 -4.79 7.15
N PRO A 402 1.24 -3.69 6.37
CA PRO A 402 0.00 -2.94 6.30
C PRO A 402 -1.12 -3.73 5.61
N VAL A 403 -2.31 -3.72 6.21
CA VAL A 403 -3.53 -4.37 5.69
C VAL A 403 -4.66 -3.36 5.54
N ILE A 404 -5.32 -3.36 4.38
CA ILE A 404 -6.59 -2.65 4.16
C ILE A 404 -7.74 -3.65 4.28
N PHE A 405 -8.85 -3.21 4.87
CA PHE A 405 -10.04 -4.05 5.04
C PHE A 405 -11.30 -3.19 5.06
N SER A 406 -12.42 -3.82 4.73
CA SER A 406 -13.77 -3.29 4.84
C SER A 406 -14.51 -4.06 5.92
N ASP A 407 -15.10 -3.35 6.89
CA ASP A 407 -15.70 -3.96 8.07
C ASP A 407 -17.16 -3.55 8.26
N LEU A 408 -18.04 -4.54 8.29
CA LEU A 408 -19.46 -4.38 8.61
C LEU A 408 -19.72 -4.97 9.99
N ILE A 409 -20.25 -4.16 10.89
CA ILE A 409 -20.51 -4.54 12.28
C ILE A 409 -22.02 -4.61 12.51
N PHE A 410 -22.52 -5.77 12.92
CA PHE A 410 -23.86 -5.88 13.53
C PHE A 410 -23.77 -5.54 15.00
N LYS A 411 -24.28 -4.36 15.37
CA LYS A 411 -24.25 -3.83 16.74
C LYS A 411 -24.97 -4.78 17.68
N PHE A 412 -24.53 -4.89 18.94
CA PHE A 412 -25.32 -5.63 19.93
C PHE A 412 -26.71 -5.03 20.14
N ALA A 413 -27.66 -5.89 20.49
CA ALA A 413 -28.97 -5.49 20.96
C ALA A 413 -28.90 -5.02 22.43
N ASN A 414 -29.94 -4.29 22.87
CA ASN A 414 -30.18 -3.97 24.28
C ASN A 414 -29.06 -3.13 24.97
N ASN A 415 -28.39 -2.23 24.24
CA ASN A 415 -27.40 -1.28 24.78
C ASN A 415 -26.18 -1.92 25.47
N LYS A 416 -25.77 -3.12 25.04
CA LYS A 416 -24.53 -3.77 25.50
C LYS A 416 -23.29 -2.94 25.13
N THR A 417 -22.30 -2.94 26.01
CA THR A 417 -21.01 -2.25 25.88
C THR A 417 -19.86 -3.25 25.74
N SER A 418 -18.65 -2.78 25.39
CA SER A 418 -17.46 -3.63 25.33
C SER A 418 -17.15 -4.32 26.67
N SER A 419 -17.52 -3.71 27.80
CA SER A 419 -17.39 -4.33 29.13
C SER A 419 -18.28 -5.56 29.30
N ASP A 420 -19.42 -5.63 28.60
CA ASP A 420 -20.32 -6.77 28.70
C ASP A 420 -19.76 -8.00 28.01
N ILE A 421 -19.05 -7.83 26.90
CA ILE A 421 -18.42 -8.93 26.16
C ILE A 421 -17.26 -9.52 26.97
N GLU A 422 -16.46 -8.68 27.62
CA GLU A 422 -15.37 -9.15 28.49
C GLU A 422 -15.88 -10.03 29.64
N LYS A 423 -17.14 -9.83 30.07
CA LYS A 423 -17.79 -10.61 31.13
C LYS A 423 -18.48 -11.87 30.59
N ASN A 424 -19.29 -11.71 29.56
CA ASN A 424 -20.18 -12.74 29.04
C ASN A 424 -20.56 -12.46 27.58
N LEU A 425 -20.11 -13.34 26.69
CA LEU A 425 -20.40 -13.31 25.27
C LEU A 425 -21.31 -14.49 24.89
N SER A 426 -22.60 -14.20 24.75
CA SER A 426 -23.61 -15.17 24.32
C SER A 426 -24.49 -14.59 23.20
N LEU A 427 -25.25 -15.45 22.52
CA LEU A 427 -26.14 -15.06 21.41
C LEU A 427 -27.20 -14.06 21.88
N LYS A 428 -27.54 -14.04 23.18
CA LYS A 428 -28.40 -13.04 23.82
C LYS A 428 -27.96 -11.60 23.53
N ALA A 429 -26.67 -11.35 23.32
CA ALA A 429 -26.18 -10.02 22.99
C ALA A 429 -26.64 -9.52 21.60
N LEU A 430 -27.04 -10.40 20.68
CA LEU A 430 -27.52 -10.02 19.35
C LEU A 430 -29.04 -10.12 19.19
N ILE A 431 -29.75 -10.78 20.11
CA ILE A 431 -31.20 -11.00 20.02
C ILE A 431 -31.93 -9.99 20.92
N PRO A 432 -32.80 -9.11 20.37
CA PRO A 432 -33.72 -8.31 21.17
C PRO A 432 -34.62 -9.20 22.03
N THR A 433 -34.74 -8.89 23.32
CA THR A 433 -35.59 -9.64 24.26
C THR A 433 -36.73 -8.81 24.85
N GLU A 434 -36.76 -7.49 24.61
CA GLU A 434 -37.73 -6.55 25.17
C GLU A 434 -38.37 -5.60 24.14
N SER A 435 -39.64 -5.26 24.37
CA SER A 435 -40.51 -4.48 23.47
C SER A 435 -40.62 -2.99 23.86
N SER A 436 -39.52 -2.33 24.20
CA SER A 436 -39.55 -0.87 24.38
C SER A 436 -39.91 -0.17 23.06
N GLY A 437 -41.10 0.44 22.98
CA GLY A 437 -41.55 1.31 21.88
C GLY A 437 -42.07 0.65 20.59
N GLN A 438 -41.75 -0.63 20.31
CA GLN A 438 -42.25 -1.41 19.15
C GLN A 438 -42.43 -2.88 19.54
N ASP A 439 -43.37 -3.59 18.88
CA ASP A 439 -43.58 -5.03 19.09
C ASP A 439 -42.31 -5.85 18.78
N LEU A 440 -42.09 -6.90 19.57
CA LEU A 440 -40.90 -7.75 19.49
C LEU A 440 -40.78 -8.41 18.11
N THR A 441 -41.89 -8.82 17.49
CA THR A 441 -41.90 -9.44 16.15
C THR A 441 -41.29 -8.51 15.13
N THR A 442 -41.72 -7.25 15.12
CA THR A 442 -41.22 -6.22 14.18
C THR A 442 -39.73 -5.96 14.39
N LYS A 443 -39.27 -5.84 15.65
CA LYS A 443 -37.84 -5.66 15.96
C LYS A 443 -36.99 -6.83 15.48
N LEU A 444 -37.45 -8.07 15.71
CA LEU A 444 -36.75 -9.28 15.27
C LEU A 444 -36.67 -9.32 13.74
N ILE A 445 -37.80 -9.15 13.06
CA ILE A 445 -37.85 -9.18 11.58
C ILE A 445 -36.94 -8.10 11.00
N GLN A 446 -37.09 -6.84 11.42
CA GLN A 446 -36.29 -5.72 10.91
C GLN A 446 -34.81 -5.99 11.10
N ARG A 447 -34.38 -6.46 12.27
CA ARG A 447 -32.96 -6.70 12.53
C ARG A 447 -32.38 -7.86 11.71
N PHE A 448 -33.11 -8.97 11.62
CA PHE A 448 -32.58 -10.18 11.00
C PHE A 448 -32.71 -10.21 9.47
N GLN A 449 -33.57 -9.37 8.87
CA GLN A 449 -33.63 -9.17 7.42
C GLN A 449 -32.27 -8.73 6.83
N GLY A 450 -31.61 -7.76 7.45
CA GLY A 450 -30.29 -7.29 6.99
C GLY A 450 -29.19 -8.29 7.22
N ILE A 451 -29.18 -8.94 8.40
CA ILE A 451 -28.16 -9.95 8.72
C ILE A 451 -28.24 -11.12 7.73
N GLN A 452 -29.46 -11.61 7.46
CA GLN A 452 -29.67 -12.61 6.42
C GLN A 452 -29.17 -12.12 5.07
N SER A 453 -29.56 -10.92 4.66
CA SER A 453 -29.19 -10.38 3.35
C SER A 453 -27.68 -10.35 3.18
N VAL A 454 -26.94 -9.89 4.18
CA VAL A 454 -25.47 -9.86 4.18
C VAL A 454 -24.88 -11.27 4.07
N LEU A 455 -25.26 -12.18 4.98
CA LEU A 455 -24.65 -13.51 5.05
C LEU A 455 -25.00 -14.39 3.85
N GLN A 456 -26.22 -14.26 3.31
CA GLN A 456 -26.69 -15.04 2.16
C GLN A 456 -26.27 -14.42 0.83
N THR A 457 -26.41 -13.10 0.68
CA THR A 457 -26.32 -12.43 -0.62
C THR A 457 -24.97 -11.78 -0.85
N TYR A 458 -24.45 -11.06 0.16
CA TYR A 458 -23.24 -10.22 0.01
C TYR A 458 -21.94 -10.98 0.30
N VAL A 459 -21.97 -11.97 1.19
CA VAL A 459 -20.80 -12.79 1.55
C VAL A 459 -20.52 -13.88 0.50
N SER A 460 -21.52 -14.31 -0.26
CA SER A 460 -21.37 -15.34 -1.29
C SER A 460 -20.47 -14.91 -2.45
N ASN A 461 -19.79 -15.89 -3.07
CA ASN A 461 -19.02 -15.67 -4.29
C ASN A 461 -19.91 -15.29 -5.48
N ASP A 462 -19.37 -14.48 -6.39
CA ASP A 462 -19.91 -14.32 -7.74
C ASP A 462 -19.65 -15.59 -8.57
N ASN A 463 -20.32 -16.70 -8.24
CA ASN A 463 -20.24 -17.94 -8.99
C ASN A 463 -21.09 -17.85 -10.26
N SER A 464 -20.50 -17.43 -11.39
CA SER A 464 -20.80 -18.03 -12.70
C SER A 464 -19.78 -17.63 -13.78
N LYS A 465 -19.15 -18.64 -14.39
CA LYS A 465 -18.30 -18.53 -15.59
C LYS A 465 -19.08 -18.14 -16.86
N SER A 466 -20.37 -17.81 -16.76
CA SER A 466 -21.27 -17.66 -17.91
C SER A 466 -21.72 -16.23 -18.20
N GLN A 467 -21.31 -15.21 -17.43
CA GLN A 467 -21.58 -13.83 -17.82
C GLN A 467 -20.39 -12.89 -17.58
N ASN A 468 -19.80 -12.46 -18.70
CA ASN A 468 -18.73 -11.47 -18.86
C ASN A 468 -19.16 -10.04 -18.43
N THR A 469 -19.78 -9.87 -17.26
CA THR A 469 -20.12 -8.54 -16.76
C THR A 469 -18.92 -8.00 -16.02
N TYR A 470 -18.14 -7.15 -16.69
CA TYR A 470 -16.97 -6.50 -16.09
C TYR A 470 -17.45 -5.51 -15.01
N THR A 471 -17.13 -5.79 -13.74
CA THR A 471 -17.50 -4.95 -12.58
C THR A 471 -16.31 -4.16 -12.04
N ALA A 472 -15.23 -4.08 -12.83
CA ALA A 472 -13.97 -3.48 -12.43
C ALA A 472 -13.50 -3.97 -11.05
N GLY A 473 -13.64 -5.28 -10.75
CA GLY A 473 -13.19 -5.89 -9.50
C GLY A 473 -14.11 -5.71 -8.28
N LEU A 474 -15.31 -5.11 -8.42
CA LEU A 474 -16.27 -5.00 -7.33
C LEU A 474 -16.96 -6.35 -7.10
N SER A 475 -16.85 -6.91 -5.89
CA SER A 475 -17.66 -8.06 -5.46
C SER A 475 -19.01 -7.61 -4.89
N ARG A 476 -19.95 -8.54 -4.65
CA ARG A 476 -21.21 -8.24 -3.97
C ARG A 476 -21.00 -7.51 -2.65
N PHE A 477 -20.13 -8.02 -1.78
CA PHE A 477 -19.80 -7.39 -0.48
C PHE A 477 -19.34 -5.93 -0.63
N ASP A 478 -18.55 -5.66 -1.67
CA ASP A 478 -17.98 -4.35 -1.92
C ASP A 478 -19.04 -3.28 -2.20
N THR A 479 -20.20 -3.69 -2.72
CA THR A 479 -21.32 -2.77 -2.99
C THR A 479 -21.92 -2.14 -1.74
N ILE A 480 -21.66 -2.70 -0.55
CA ILE A 480 -22.07 -2.10 0.73
C ILE A 480 -21.26 -0.82 1.01
N PHE A 481 -20.00 -0.78 0.58
CA PHE A 481 -19.04 0.26 0.95
C PHE A 481 -18.78 1.24 -0.19
N ARG A 482 -18.66 0.72 -1.42
CA ARG A 482 -18.06 1.43 -2.56
C ARG A 482 -18.89 1.43 -3.85
N GLY A 483 -20.01 0.71 -3.91
CA GLY A 483 -20.94 0.82 -5.03
C GLY A 483 -21.60 2.21 -5.11
N GLU A 484 -22.19 2.55 -6.25
CA GLU A 484 -22.92 3.82 -6.44
C GLU A 484 -23.91 4.11 -5.30
N ASP A 485 -24.73 3.11 -4.97
CA ASP A 485 -25.74 3.20 -3.92
C ASP A 485 -25.19 2.84 -2.52
N ALA A 486 -23.93 2.40 -2.36
CA ALA A 486 -23.25 2.04 -1.10
C ALA A 486 -24.16 1.77 0.12
N LYS A 487 -24.98 0.71 0.03
CA LYS A 487 -26.06 0.40 0.98
C LYS A 487 -26.29 -1.10 1.09
N ILE A 488 -26.80 -1.52 2.24
CA ILE A 488 -27.33 -2.87 2.42
C ILE A 488 -28.77 -2.88 1.95
N LYS A 489 -29.08 -3.72 0.97
CA LYS A 489 -30.45 -4.00 0.54
C LYS A 489 -30.88 -5.34 1.12
N ALA A 490 -32.14 -5.41 1.53
CA ALA A 490 -32.74 -6.63 2.04
C ALA A 490 -34.12 -6.85 1.41
N ASN A 491 -34.50 -8.12 1.26
CA ASN A 491 -35.87 -8.45 0.90
C ASN A 491 -36.79 -8.10 2.08
N THR A 492 -37.51 -7.00 1.97
CA THR A 492 -38.52 -6.58 2.95
C THR A 492 -39.91 -7.08 2.60
N SER A 493 -40.09 -7.69 1.42
CA SER A 493 -41.37 -8.23 0.99
C SER A 493 -41.64 -9.58 1.65
N THR A 494 -42.90 -9.81 2.03
CA THR A 494 -43.37 -11.09 2.58
C THR A 494 -43.52 -12.19 1.52
N ASN A 495 -43.03 -11.97 0.30
CA ASN A 495 -43.09 -12.88 -0.83
C ASN A 495 -41.65 -13.33 -1.19
N ASN A 496 -41.39 -14.64 -1.16
CA ASN A 496 -40.14 -15.37 -1.38
C ASN A 496 -39.60 -15.24 -2.81
N LYS A 497 -40.05 -14.24 -3.57
CA LYS A 497 -39.86 -14.11 -5.02
C LYS A 497 -39.54 -12.70 -5.50
N ALA A 498 -39.32 -11.74 -4.60
CA ALA A 498 -38.80 -10.44 -5.02
C ALA A 498 -37.35 -10.63 -5.50
N GLU A 499 -37.11 -10.39 -6.79
CA GLU A 499 -35.76 -10.39 -7.35
C GLU A 499 -34.90 -9.36 -6.59
N PHE A 500 -33.58 -9.55 -6.51
CA PHE A 500 -32.68 -8.61 -5.81
C PHE A 500 -32.88 -7.13 -6.25
N LYS A 501 -33.31 -6.90 -7.50
CA LYS A 501 -33.64 -5.57 -8.03
C LYS A 501 -34.76 -4.86 -7.27
N ASP A 502 -35.66 -5.62 -6.64
CA ASP A 502 -36.85 -5.14 -5.95
C ASP A 502 -36.61 -4.99 -4.43
N TRP A 503 -35.40 -5.30 -3.94
CA TRP A 503 -35.04 -5.18 -2.53
C TRP A 503 -34.84 -3.72 -2.13
N THR A 504 -35.24 -3.38 -0.91
CA THR A 504 -35.16 -2.02 -0.37
C THR A 504 -33.95 -1.85 0.53
N GLU A 505 -33.51 -0.61 0.71
CA GLU A 505 -32.47 -0.27 1.69
C GLU A 505 -32.89 -0.72 3.09
N TRP A 506 -32.00 -1.43 3.76
CA TRP A 506 -32.19 -1.91 5.11
C TRP A 506 -31.62 -0.93 6.12
N ASP A 507 -32.35 -0.73 7.22
CA ASP A 507 -31.84 -0.02 8.41
C ASP A 507 -31.23 1.36 8.09
N THR A 508 -31.97 2.23 7.39
CA THR A 508 -31.49 3.54 6.92
C THR A 508 -31.01 4.48 8.04
N LYS A 509 -31.37 4.19 9.29
CA LYS A 509 -30.93 4.92 10.49
C LYS A 509 -29.65 4.34 11.10
N ASN A 510 -29.17 3.21 10.60
CA ASN A 510 -28.04 2.44 11.11
C ASN A 510 -28.22 2.04 12.58
N ASP A 511 -29.44 1.68 12.99
CA ASP A 511 -29.74 1.30 14.37
C ASP A 511 -29.19 -0.12 14.67
N ASN A 512 -29.13 -0.98 13.67
CA ASN A 512 -28.74 -2.39 13.77
C ASN A 512 -27.32 -2.69 13.26
N HIS A 513 -26.73 -1.79 12.48
CA HIS A 513 -25.40 -2.00 11.91
C HIS A 513 -24.52 -0.74 11.91
N LYS A 514 -23.25 -0.93 11.63
CA LYS A 514 -22.25 0.11 11.38
C LYS A 514 -21.35 -0.33 10.24
N VAL A 515 -21.20 0.52 9.23
CA VAL A 515 -20.27 0.32 8.12
C VAL A 515 -19.01 1.13 8.40
N ASN A 516 -17.89 0.45 8.60
CA ASN A 516 -16.59 1.08 8.79
C ASN A 516 -15.84 1.14 7.46
N VAL A 517 -15.94 2.28 6.78
CA VAL A 517 -15.11 2.62 5.62
C VAL A 517 -13.86 3.36 6.13
N ASN A 518 -13.02 2.73 6.94
CA ASN A 518 -11.87 3.43 7.51
C ASN A 518 -10.75 3.60 6.46
N GLY A 519 -10.22 4.81 6.33
CA GLY A 519 -9.08 5.14 5.49
C GLY A 519 -7.71 4.84 6.12
N LYS A 520 -7.68 4.20 7.29
CA LYS A 520 -6.44 3.85 7.99
C LYS A 520 -6.03 2.42 7.65
N LEU A 521 -4.73 2.23 7.49
CA LEU A 521 -4.11 0.91 7.33
C LEU A 521 -3.96 0.24 8.69
N LEU A 522 -4.33 -1.03 8.80
CA LEU A 522 -3.95 -1.85 9.95
C LEU A 522 -2.48 -2.22 9.83
N THR A 523 -1.67 -1.86 10.81
CA THR A 523 -0.25 -2.22 10.87
C THR A 523 0.08 -2.99 12.15
N LEU A 524 1.26 -3.62 12.21
CA LEU A 524 1.74 -4.28 13.41
C LEU A 524 1.81 -3.32 14.61
N SER A 525 2.24 -2.08 14.40
CA SER A 525 2.39 -1.07 15.45
C SER A 525 1.09 -0.33 15.84
N ASP A 526 0.03 -0.44 15.04
CA ASP A 526 -1.23 0.27 15.28
C ASP A 526 -1.87 -0.08 16.64
N THR A 527 -2.44 0.90 17.33
CA THR A 527 -3.16 0.68 18.60
C THR A 527 -4.60 1.17 18.55
N THR A 528 -5.06 1.64 17.39
CA THR A 528 -6.39 2.22 17.20
C THR A 528 -7.48 1.17 16.95
N TYR A 529 -7.11 -0.01 16.47
CA TYR A 529 -8.00 -1.17 16.32
C TYR A 529 -7.91 -2.10 17.51
N SER A 530 -8.97 -2.88 17.75
CA SER A 530 -8.96 -3.88 18.80
C SER A 530 -7.97 -5.00 18.53
N ASP A 531 -7.44 -5.58 19.61
CA ASP A 531 -6.56 -6.74 19.53
C ASP A 531 -7.25 -7.93 18.84
N THR A 532 -8.54 -8.14 19.10
CA THR A 532 -9.36 -9.19 18.46
C THR A 532 -9.34 -9.05 16.95
N MET A 533 -9.63 -7.86 16.42
CA MET A 533 -9.62 -7.60 14.98
C MET A 533 -8.21 -7.78 14.41
N LYS A 534 -7.23 -7.09 15.00
CA LYS A 534 -5.84 -7.11 14.55
C LYS A 534 -5.31 -8.53 14.44
N PHE A 535 -5.38 -9.30 15.51
CA PHE A 535 -4.80 -10.64 15.52
C PHE A 535 -5.63 -11.62 14.69
N SER A 536 -6.95 -11.45 14.57
CA SER A 536 -7.76 -12.31 13.69
C SER A 536 -7.41 -12.13 12.21
N ILE A 537 -7.22 -10.88 11.75
CA ILE A 537 -6.82 -10.59 10.37
C ILE A 537 -5.42 -11.16 10.09
N TYR A 538 -4.43 -10.87 10.93
CA TYR A 538 -3.07 -11.36 10.72
C TYR A 538 -2.98 -12.89 10.82
N ASP A 539 -3.70 -13.51 11.76
CA ASP A 539 -3.75 -14.96 11.85
C ASP A 539 -4.44 -15.58 10.64
N PHE A 540 -5.56 -15.03 10.16
CA PHE A 540 -6.21 -15.51 8.94
C PHE A 540 -5.29 -15.45 7.72
N LEU A 541 -4.53 -14.36 7.57
CA LEU A 541 -3.60 -14.20 6.45
C LEU A 541 -2.40 -15.16 6.53
N THR A 542 -1.94 -15.52 7.73
CA THR A 542 -0.61 -16.17 7.91
C THR A 542 -0.67 -17.56 8.50
N SER A 543 -1.79 -17.97 9.08
CA SER A 543 -2.01 -19.31 9.61
C SER A 543 -2.77 -20.14 8.58
N ASN A 544 -2.16 -21.25 8.13
CA ASN A 544 -2.66 -22.20 7.14
C ASN A 544 -3.90 -23.02 7.62
N LYS A 545 -4.90 -22.39 8.23
CA LYS A 545 -6.05 -23.11 8.81
C LYS A 545 -7.26 -23.10 7.89
N ASN A 546 -7.29 -24.09 6.99
CA ASN A 546 -8.40 -24.32 6.06
C ASN A 546 -9.68 -24.90 6.72
N ASN A 547 -9.66 -25.19 8.03
CA ASN A 547 -10.72 -25.99 8.65
C ASN A 547 -11.80 -25.15 9.38
N ASN A 548 -11.71 -23.82 9.35
CA ASN A 548 -12.67 -22.95 10.04
C ASN A 548 -13.67 -22.23 9.12
N GLU A 549 -14.06 -22.87 8.03
CA GLU A 549 -15.01 -22.31 7.04
C GLU A 549 -16.47 -22.52 7.45
N TRP A 550 -17.30 -21.49 7.32
CA TRP A 550 -18.73 -21.52 7.57
C TRP A 550 -19.47 -20.98 6.36
N THR A 551 -20.60 -21.58 6.05
CA THR A 551 -21.47 -21.17 4.95
C THR A 551 -22.90 -21.04 5.46
N TRP A 552 -23.63 -20.07 4.89
CA TRP A 552 -25.06 -19.94 5.12
C TRP A 552 -25.81 -21.20 4.68
N LYS A 553 -26.80 -21.63 5.47
CA LYS A 553 -27.66 -22.78 5.14
C LYS A 553 -29.03 -22.29 4.69
N ASP A 554 -29.43 -22.64 3.45
CA ASP A 554 -30.68 -22.16 2.84
C ASP A 554 -31.93 -22.99 3.18
N GLU A 555 -31.85 -24.32 3.23
CA GLU A 555 -33.09 -25.14 3.14
C GLU A 555 -33.38 -26.04 4.36
N ASN A 556 -32.42 -26.34 5.22
CA ASN A 556 -32.58 -27.48 6.14
C ASN A 556 -33.02 -27.17 7.57
N ASN A 557 -33.04 -25.91 8.04
CA ASN A 557 -33.26 -25.64 9.47
C ASN A 557 -34.30 -24.55 9.80
N GLY A 558 -34.93 -23.91 8.81
CA GLY A 558 -36.12 -23.05 9.05
C GLY A 558 -37.31 -23.83 9.62
N LYS A 559 -37.30 -25.17 9.47
CA LYS A 559 -38.27 -26.14 10.02
C LYS A 559 -37.92 -26.71 11.39
N LEU A 560 -37.00 -26.09 12.14
CA LEU A 560 -36.77 -26.49 13.54
C LEU A 560 -38.12 -26.53 14.27
N ALA A 561 -38.39 -27.60 15.02
CA ALA A 561 -39.57 -27.61 15.90
C ALA A 561 -39.41 -26.52 16.98
N SER A 562 -40.53 -25.97 17.47
CA SER A 562 -40.51 -24.95 18.55
C SER A 562 -39.59 -25.35 19.71
N GLU A 563 -39.68 -26.59 20.19
CA GLU A 563 -38.83 -27.10 21.26
C GLU A 563 -37.33 -27.07 20.94
N GLN A 564 -36.95 -27.45 19.71
CA GLN A 564 -35.55 -27.46 19.30
C GLN A 564 -34.99 -26.04 19.18
N PHE A 565 -35.80 -25.10 18.70
CA PHE A 565 -35.38 -23.70 18.60
C PHE A 565 -35.31 -23.01 19.95
N LYS A 566 -36.28 -23.22 20.84
CA LYS A 566 -36.20 -22.76 22.23
C LYS A 566 -34.94 -23.31 22.91
N LYS A 567 -34.65 -24.61 22.74
CA LYS A 567 -33.43 -25.24 23.26
C LYS A 567 -32.17 -24.56 22.71
N MET A 568 -32.12 -24.26 21.41
CA MET A 568 -30.99 -23.54 20.80
C MET A 568 -30.82 -22.14 21.40
N LEU A 569 -31.92 -21.39 21.58
CA LEU A 569 -31.89 -20.06 22.19
C LEU A 569 -31.40 -20.11 23.65
N THR A 570 -31.85 -21.09 24.44
CA THR A 570 -31.37 -21.30 25.80
C THR A 570 -29.91 -21.75 25.83
N ASP A 571 -29.51 -22.64 24.90
CA ASP A 571 -28.12 -23.07 24.74
C ASP A 571 -27.22 -21.88 24.34
N GLY A 572 -27.79 -20.87 23.68
CA GLY A 572 -27.18 -19.58 23.32
C GLY A 572 -27.30 -18.47 24.38
N GLY A 573 -27.82 -18.78 25.58
CA GLY A 573 -27.75 -17.91 26.76
C GLY A 573 -28.99 -17.05 27.04
N LEU A 574 -30.11 -17.29 26.37
CA LEU A 574 -31.41 -16.72 26.75
C LEU A 574 -32.01 -17.51 27.92
N SER A 575 -32.76 -16.85 28.81
CA SER A 575 -33.58 -17.57 29.79
C SER A 575 -34.72 -18.33 29.10
N SER A 576 -35.31 -19.32 29.79
CA SER A 576 -36.47 -20.06 29.26
C SER A 576 -37.62 -19.12 28.86
N ASP A 577 -37.85 -18.06 29.65
CA ASP A 577 -38.88 -17.07 29.38
C ASP A 577 -38.53 -16.21 28.16
N GLU A 578 -37.28 -15.77 28.03
CA GLU A 578 -36.80 -15.00 26.88
C GLU A 578 -36.88 -15.82 25.60
N ALA A 579 -36.44 -17.09 25.64
CA ALA A 579 -36.51 -18.02 24.53
C ALA A 579 -37.97 -18.26 24.09
N SER A 580 -38.89 -18.42 25.06
CA SER A 580 -40.31 -18.59 24.78
C SER A 580 -40.95 -17.35 24.16
N LYS A 581 -40.56 -16.15 24.61
CA LYS A 581 -41.02 -14.88 24.02
C LYS A 581 -40.55 -14.72 22.58
N VAL A 582 -39.28 -15.01 22.30
CA VAL A 582 -38.71 -14.95 20.95
C VAL A 582 -39.41 -15.99 20.05
N ASP A 583 -39.48 -17.26 20.46
CA ASP A 583 -40.15 -18.30 19.68
C ASP A 583 -41.63 -17.99 19.42
N SER A 584 -42.35 -17.42 20.39
CA SER A 584 -43.76 -17.02 20.21
C SER A 584 -43.91 -15.90 19.17
N ALA A 585 -43.03 -14.89 19.19
CA ALA A 585 -43.08 -13.76 18.27
C ALA A 585 -42.88 -14.20 16.80
N ILE A 586 -41.97 -15.14 16.56
CA ILE A 586 -41.61 -15.67 15.23
C ILE A 586 -41.97 -17.15 15.06
N SER A 587 -43.05 -17.57 15.70
CA SER A 587 -43.54 -18.96 15.64
C SER A 587 -43.92 -19.35 14.21
N GLN A 588 -43.66 -20.60 13.85
CA GLN A 588 -44.14 -21.16 12.59
C GLN A 588 -45.66 -21.21 12.61
N SER A 589 -46.32 -20.47 11.71
CA SER A 589 -47.76 -20.60 11.50
C SER A 589 -48.09 -21.79 10.59
N SER A 590 -49.31 -22.32 10.70
CA SER A 590 -49.83 -23.36 9.81
C SER A 590 -49.91 -22.92 8.34
N SER A 591 -50.00 -21.60 8.10
CA SER A 591 -49.73 -20.94 6.82
C SER A 591 -48.28 -20.43 6.78
N LYS A 592 -47.56 -20.58 5.66
CA LYS A 592 -46.19 -20.06 5.52
C LYS A 592 -46.16 -18.54 5.78
N ASN A 593 -45.45 -18.10 6.80
CA ASN A 593 -45.14 -16.68 7.01
C ASN A 593 -43.66 -16.49 6.73
N GLU A 594 -43.37 -16.11 5.49
CA GLU A 594 -42.01 -16.14 4.94
C GLU A 594 -41.05 -15.20 5.68
N ALA A 595 -41.52 -14.07 6.21
CA ALA A 595 -40.70 -13.17 7.01
C ALA A 595 -40.34 -13.73 8.39
N LYS A 596 -41.28 -14.40 9.07
CA LYS A 596 -41.02 -15.06 10.36
C LYS A 596 -40.10 -16.28 10.18
N ASP A 597 -40.35 -17.09 9.15
CA ASP A 597 -39.53 -18.25 8.82
C ASP A 597 -38.10 -17.85 8.45
N ALA A 598 -37.93 -16.80 7.66
CA ALA A 598 -36.63 -16.21 7.31
C ALA A 598 -35.89 -15.67 8.55
N THR A 599 -36.60 -14.97 9.43
CA THR A 599 -36.06 -14.47 10.71
C THR A 599 -35.57 -15.63 11.60
N ARG A 600 -36.36 -16.70 11.69
CA ARG A 600 -36.00 -17.91 12.44
C ARG A 600 -34.77 -18.60 11.85
N LEU A 601 -34.68 -18.70 10.53
CA LEU A 601 -33.51 -19.24 9.82
C LEU A 601 -32.25 -18.38 10.05
N ALA A 602 -32.39 -17.06 10.07
CA ALA A 602 -31.29 -16.14 10.34
C ALA A 602 -30.75 -16.31 11.77
N ILE A 603 -31.63 -16.37 12.77
CA ILE A 603 -31.25 -16.62 14.16
C ILE A 603 -30.55 -17.99 14.29
N TYR A 604 -31.02 -19.01 13.58
CA TYR A 604 -30.35 -20.31 13.56
C TYR A 604 -28.94 -20.24 12.97
N ASN A 605 -28.77 -19.65 11.78
CA ASN A 605 -27.46 -19.49 11.13
C ASN A 605 -26.50 -18.67 12.01
N LEU A 606 -27.00 -17.61 12.65
CA LEU A 606 -26.24 -16.83 13.62
C LEU A 606 -25.85 -17.65 14.85
N SER A 607 -26.73 -18.50 15.37
CA SER A 607 -26.40 -19.38 16.48
C SER A 607 -25.27 -20.34 16.11
N GLU A 608 -25.30 -20.92 14.90
CA GLU A 608 -24.23 -21.79 14.40
C GLU A 608 -22.92 -21.02 14.22
N LEU A 609 -22.97 -19.80 13.69
CA LEU A 609 -21.81 -18.95 13.54
C LEU A 609 -21.24 -18.53 14.91
N PHE A 610 -22.08 -18.11 15.85
CA PHE A 610 -21.68 -17.78 17.23
C PHE A 610 -21.06 -18.98 17.92
N ASN A 611 -21.70 -20.15 17.78
CA ASN A 611 -21.15 -21.40 18.28
C ASN A 611 -19.76 -21.63 17.68
N LYS A 612 -19.58 -21.45 16.36
CA LYS A 612 -18.30 -21.65 15.67
C LYS A 612 -17.21 -20.67 16.10
N ILE A 613 -17.56 -19.41 16.32
CA ILE A 613 -16.65 -18.39 16.86
C ILE A 613 -16.30 -18.68 18.33
N ASN A 614 -17.23 -19.26 19.09
CA ASN A 614 -17.17 -19.42 20.55
C ASN A 614 -17.24 -20.89 21.02
N GLN A 615 -16.68 -21.86 20.27
CA GLN A 615 -16.84 -23.31 20.52
C GLN A 615 -16.14 -23.79 21.80
N LYS A 616 -16.61 -23.41 22.98
CA LYS A 616 -16.33 -24.19 24.18
C LYS A 616 -17.21 -25.43 24.16
N GLY A 617 -16.62 -26.59 23.90
CA GLY A 617 -17.32 -27.86 24.05
C GLY A 617 -17.77 -28.03 25.50
N ASN A 618 -19.05 -28.37 25.72
CA ASN A 618 -19.45 -28.96 27.00
C ASN A 618 -18.74 -30.31 27.10
N THR A 619 -17.73 -30.43 27.96
CA THR A 619 -17.43 -31.73 28.55
C THR A 619 -18.55 -32.06 29.52
N SER A 620 -19.72 -32.41 28.99
CA SER A 620 -20.63 -33.27 29.72
C SER A 620 -19.88 -34.58 29.92
N THR A 621 -19.57 -34.87 31.17
CA THR A 621 -19.25 -36.19 31.70
C THR A 621 -20.36 -37.17 31.30
N SER A 622 -20.34 -37.62 30.05
CA SER A 622 -21.09 -38.80 29.63
C SER A 622 -20.34 -39.98 30.21
N GLY A 623 -20.86 -40.54 31.30
CA GLY A 623 -20.36 -41.76 31.91
C GLY A 623 -20.28 -42.87 30.86
N ALA A 624 -19.05 -43.21 30.48
CA ALA A 624 -18.77 -44.52 29.90
C ALA A 624 -18.55 -45.47 31.07
N SER A 625 -19.52 -46.34 31.29
CA SER A 625 -19.45 -47.49 32.18
C SER A 625 -18.22 -48.35 31.91
N GLY A 626 -17.41 -48.55 32.96
CA GLY A 626 -16.55 -49.72 33.28
C GLY A 626 -15.66 -50.34 32.20
N ASN A 627 -14.33 -50.36 32.41
CA ASN A 627 -13.69 -51.47 33.12
C ASN A 627 -12.22 -51.15 33.47
N SER A 628 -11.75 -51.83 34.51
CA SER A 628 -10.54 -51.66 35.32
C SER A 628 -9.16 -51.86 34.66
N GLY A 629 -8.15 -51.13 35.18
CA GLY A 629 -6.84 -51.71 35.51
C GLY A 629 -5.60 -50.84 35.23
N GLY A 630 -4.91 -50.38 36.29
CA GLY A 630 -3.48 -50.01 36.24
C GLY A 630 -3.10 -48.68 36.88
N SER A 631 -2.52 -48.74 38.09
CA SER A 631 -2.04 -47.60 38.90
C SER A 631 -0.65 -47.09 38.53
N SER A 632 -0.40 -45.83 38.92
CA SER A 632 0.87 -45.07 39.14
C SER A 632 1.06 -43.89 38.16
N SER A 633 1.44 -42.65 38.53
CA SER A 633 1.56 -41.92 39.80
C SER A 633 1.74 -40.43 39.46
N SER A 634 1.32 -39.53 40.37
CA SER A 634 1.55 -38.07 40.41
C SER A 634 1.01 -37.22 39.24
N GLY A 635 -0.31 -37.03 39.20
CA GLY A 635 -0.95 -36.00 38.38
C GLY A 635 -1.21 -34.73 39.19
N SER A 636 -0.48 -33.66 38.90
CA SER A 636 -0.94 -32.29 39.15
C SER A 636 -2.23 -32.09 38.37
N SER A 637 -3.33 -31.79 39.06
CA SER A 637 -4.64 -31.53 38.48
C SER A 637 -4.57 -30.30 37.57
N THR A 638 -4.29 -30.52 36.30
CA THR A 638 -4.61 -29.56 35.25
C THR A 638 -6.09 -29.76 34.95
N ASP A 639 -6.92 -28.88 35.52
CA ASP A 639 -8.27 -28.62 35.03
C ASP A 639 -8.16 -28.33 33.53
N THR A 640 -8.37 -29.35 32.70
CA THR A 640 -8.48 -29.22 31.26
C THR A 640 -9.85 -28.63 30.98
N ASN A 641 -9.96 -27.31 31.21
CA ASN A 641 -11.06 -26.51 30.74
C ASN A 641 -11.24 -26.77 29.23
N GLY A 642 -12.46 -27.12 28.83
CA GLY A 642 -12.80 -27.64 27.51
C GLY A 642 -12.00 -27.03 26.37
N VAL A 643 -11.28 -27.89 25.64
CA VAL A 643 -10.54 -27.51 24.43
C VAL A 643 -11.54 -27.10 23.36
N ASN A 644 -11.47 -25.86 22.90
CA ASN A 644 -12.15 -25.45 21.67
C ASN A 644 -11.59 -26.26 20.50
N LYS A 645 -12.47 -26.91 19.73
CA LYS A 645 -12.07 -27.73 18.57
C LYS A 645 -11.53 -26.88 17.42
N SER A 646 -11.88 -25.60 17.34
CA SER A 646 -11.30 -24.61 16.44
C SER A 646 -10.39 -23.66 17.24
N SER A 647 -9.08 -23.74 17.05
CA SER A 647 -8.06 -22.93 17.75
C SER A 647 -8.11 -21.41 17.52
N ASN A 648 -9.18 -20.86 16.93
CA ASN A 648 -9.25 -19.51 16.38
C ASN A 648 -10.53 -18.80 16.87
N ILE A 649 -10.40 -17.51 17.19
CA ILE A 649 -11.49 -16.63 17.65
C ILE A 649 -12.26 -15.95 16.51
N TYR A 650 -12.03 -16.40 15.28
CA TYR A 650 -12.68 -15.93 14.04
C TYR A 650 -13.05 -17.13 13.18
N THR A 651 -14.08 -16.98 12.36
CA THR A 651 -14.57 -17.96 11.38
C THR A 651 -14.41 -17.42 9.97
N ILE A 652 -14.04 -18.26 9.01
CA ILE A 652 -13.94 -17.88 7.59
C ILE A 652 -15.33 -17.99 6.97
N LEU A 653 -15.85 -16.90 6.41
CA LEU A 653 -17.17 -16.87 5.76
C LEU A 653 -17.07 -17.03 4.25
N ASN A 654 -16.02 -16.48 3.65
CA ASN A 654 -15.71 -16.66 2.24
C ASN A 654 -14.19 -16.60 2.05
N LYS A 655 -13.61 -17.73 1.69
CA LYS A 655 -12.17 -17.85 1.51
C LYS A 655 -11.66 -17.20 0.23
N ASP A 656 -12.44 -17.18 -0.85
CA ASP A 656 -11.99 -16.64 -2.13
C ASP A 656 -11.98 -15.10 -2.14
N GLU A 657 -12.90 -14.50 -1.38
CA GLU A 657 -12.99 -13.04 -1.20
C GLU A 657 -12.26 -12.54 0.06
N GLY A 658 -11.73 -13.43 0.90
CA GLY A 658 -11.02 -13.06 2.13
C GLY A 658 -11.93 -12.46 3.22
N ILE A 659 -13.12 -13.03 3.41
CA ILE A 659 -14.13 -12.56 4.37
C ILE A 659 -14.11 -13.46 5.62
N ILE A 660 -13.92 -12.85 6.79
CA ILE A 660 -13.96 -13.50 8.09
C ILE A 660 -15.01 -12.86 9.01
N ALA A 661 -15.43 -13.59 10.04
CA ALA A 661 -16.27 -13.09 11.11
C ALA A 661 -15.66 -13.35 12.49
N PHE A 662 -15.76 -12.37 13.37
CA PHE A 662 -15.36 -12.45 14.76
C PHE A 662 -16.24 -11.52 15.60
N ILE A 663 -16.16 -11.65 16.93
CA ILE A 663 -16.96 -10.83 17.84
C ILE A 663 -16.03 -9.98 18.69
N ASP A 664 -16.36 -8.70 18.81
CA ASP A 664 -15.58 -7.72 19.57
C ASP A 664 -16.48 -6.64 20.16
N GLY A 665 -15.90 -5.70 20.92
CA GLY A 665 -16.55 -4.61 21.66
C GLY A 665 -17.77 -3.95 21.02
N ASP A 666 -17.77 -3.81 19.69
CA ASP A 666 -18.77 -3.08 18.93
C ASP A 666 -19.88 -3.99 18.35
N GLY A 667 -19.70 -5.31 18.28
CA GLY A 667 -20.68 -6.22 17.70
C GLY A 667 -20.10 -7.50 17.10
N LEU A 668 -20.90 -8.12 16.23
CA LEU A 668 -20.44 -9.17 15.31
C LEU A 668 -19.86 -8.50 14.06
N HIS A 669 -18.57 -8.68 13.84
CA HIS A 669 -17.84 -8.14 12.70
C HIS A 669 -17.90 -9.12 11.52
N ILE A 670 -18.17 -8.58 10.33
CA ILE A 670 -18.04 -9.23 9.03
C ILE A 670 -17.00 -8.42 8.28
N THR A 671 -15.77 -8.92 8.26
CA THR A 671 -14.60 -8.16 7.75
C THR A 671 -14.09 -8.82 6.47
N LYS A 672 -13.98 -8.03 5.40
CA LYS A 672 -13.31 -8.41 4.15
C LYS A 672 -11.92 -7.78 4.10
N ILE A 673 -10.88 -8.57 3.82
CA ILE A 673 -9.56 -8.04 3.47
C ILE A 673 -9.59 -7.54 2.03
N ASP A 674 -9.45 -6.23 1.86
CA ASP A 674 -9.43 -5.63 0.53
C ASP A 674 -8.11 -5.96 -0.17
N GLY A 675 -8.16 -6.29 -1.47
CA GLY A 675 -6.99 -6.79 -2.18
C GLY A 675 -6.61 -8.24 -1.86
N TYR A 676 -7.42 -9.00 -1.09
CA TYR A 676 -7.13 -10.41 -0.78
C TYR A 676 -6.89 -11.29 -2.02
N LYS A 677 -7.58 -11.02 -3.14
CA LYS A 677 -7.33 -11.70 -4.42
C LYS A 677 -5.91 -11.51 -4.95
N LEU A 678 -5.29 -10.36 -4.70
CA LEU A 678 -3.88 -10.10 -5.04
C LEU A 678 -2.93 -10.80 -4.07
N ILE A 679 -3.37 -11.05 -2.84
CA ILE A 679 -2.62 -11.81 -1.83
C ILE A 679 -2.65 -13.32 -2.16
N ASN A 680 -3.80 -13.84 -2.59
CA ASN A 680 -4.04 -15.28 -2.77
C ASN A 680 -4.00 -15.74 -4.24
N ASN A 681 -3.35 -15.00 -5.15
CA ASN A 681 -3.35 -15.32 -6.58
C ASN A 681 -2.38 -16.48 -6.90
N THR A 682 -2.94 -17.66 -7.21
CA THR A 682 -2.23 -18.90 -7.58
C THR A 682 -1.53 -18.84 -8.94
N THR A 683 -1.88 -17.87 -9.80
CA THR A 683 -1.58 -17.92 -11.24
C THR A 683 -0.36 -17.12 -11.69
N ASN A 684 0.35 -16.43 -10.77
CA ASN A 684 1.34 -15.42 -11.15
C ASN A 684 2.81 -15.76 -10.85
N ASN A 685 3.12 -17.04 -10.64
CA ASN A 685 4.48 -17.58 -10.49
C ASN A 685 5.26 -17.72 -11.80
N ALA A 686 5.15 -16.75 -12.70
CA ALA A 686 6.22 -16.54 -13.66
C ALA A 686 7.38 -15.93 -12.87
N SER A 687 8.42 -16.72 -12.61
CA SER A 687 9.73 -16.21 -12.26
C SER A 687 10.09 -15.12 -13.28
N LEU A 688 9.93 -13.85 -12.90
CA LEU A 688 10.55 -12.77 -13.63
C LEU A 688 12.03 -12.91 -13.33
N THR A 689 12.68 -13.70 -14.19
CA THR A 689 14.12 -13.88 -14.20
C THR A 689 14.78 -12.51 -14.24
N SER A 690 15.71 -12.29 -13.31
CA SER A 690 16.66 -11.17 -13.20
C SER A 690 16.05 -9.77 -13.04
N GLN A 691 16.45 -9.09 -11.96
CA GLN A 691 16.48 -7.63 -11.78
C GLN A 691 15.78 -6.85 -12.90
N GLY A 692 14.47 -6.60 -12.76
CA GLY A 692 13.73 -5.76 -13.67
C GLY A 692 14.26 -4.33 -13.58
N GLN A 693 15.34 -4.03 -14.29
CA GLN A 693 15.79 -2.68 -14.52
C GLN A 693 14.63 -1.98 -15.22
N GLN A 694 14.05 -0.99 -14.55
CA GLN A 694 13.04 -0.14 -15.14
C GLN A 694 13.61 0.48 -16.41
N THR A 695 13.05 0.13 -17.56
CA THR A 695 13.52 0.63 -18.84
C THR A 695 12.94 2.02 -19.09
N ASN A 696 13.57 2.81 -19.97
CA ASN A 696 13.00 4.09 -20.41
C ASN A 696 11.57 3.92 -20.97
N ALA A 697 11.26 2.77 -21.58
CA ALA A 697 9.93 2.46 -22.09
C ALA A 697 8.89 2.32 -20.96
N ASP A 698 9.29 1.78 -19.80
CA ASP A 698 8.41 1.65 -18.63
C ASP A 698 8.10 3.01 -18.01
N THR A 699 9.10 3.90 -17.91
CA THR A 699 8.92 5.28 -17.41
C THR A 699 7.96 6.08 -18.30
N ILE A 700 8.04 5.91 -19.63
CA ILE A 700 7.10 6.55 -20.57
C ILE A 700 5.68 6.02 -20.36
N LYS A 701 5.49 4.69 -20.31
CA LYS A 701 4.18 4.07 -20.08
C LYS A 701 3.52 4.50 -18.77
N GLN A 702 4.30 4.53 -17.69
CA GLN A 702 3.82 5.00 -16.39
C GLN A 702 3.44 6.49 -16.43
N THR A 703 4.24 7.33 -17.08
CA THR A 703 3.91 8.76 -17.25
C THR A 703 2.61 8.93 -18.02
N VAL A 704 2.44 8.23 -19.15
CA VAL A 704 1.22 8.31 -19.96
C VAL A 704 0.00 7.93 -19.12
N THR A 705 0.07 6.79 -18.43
CA THR A 705 -1.00 6.30 -17.55
C THR A 705 -1.37 7.34 -16.49
N LEU A 706 -0.38 7.92 -15.79
CA LEU A 706 -0.61 8.98 -14.80
C LEU A 706 -1.27 10.22 -15.41
N LYS A 707 -0.81 10.68 -16.58
CA LYS A 707 -1.36 11.87 -17.25
C LYS A 707 -2.77 11.62 -17.78
N GLN A 708 -3.08 10.40 -18.22
CA GLN A 708 -4.44 9.99 -18.58
C GLN A 708 -5.36 10.03 -17.36
N ILE A 709 -4.96 9.43 -16.24
CA ILE A 709 -5.73 9.47 -14.98
C ILE A 709 -5.96 10.91 -14.53
N ARG A 710 -4.92 11.76 -14.57
CA ARG A 710 -5.06 13.19 -14.27
C ARG A 710 -6.05 13.91 -15.19
N SER A 711 -6.08 13.53 -16.46
CA SER A 711 -7.02 14.10 -17.42
C SER A 711 -8.47 13.74 -17.06
N LEU A 712 -8.73 12.58 -16.45
CA LEU A 712 -10.07 12.22 -15.96
C LEU A 712 -10.55 13.15 -14.84
N TYR A 713 -9.67 13.58 -13.92
CA TYR A 713 -10.06 14.53 -12.85
C TYR A 713 -10.50 15.89 -13.36
N SER A 714 -10.01 16.29 -14.53
CA SER A 714 -10.33 17.58 -15.12
C SER A 714 -11.67 17.62 -15.86
N SER A 715 -12.42 16.51 -15.86
CA SER A 715 -13.74 16.37 -16.48
C SER A 715 -14.77 15.92 -15.43
N SER A 716 -15.87 16.69 -15.30
CA SER A 716 -16.96 16.37 -14.37
C SER A 716 -17.67 15.05 -14.68
N ASN A 717 -17.56 14.55 -15.92
CA ASN A 717 -18.20 13.30 -16.36
C ASN A 717 -17.29 12.07 -16.21
N SER A 718 -15.98 12.29 -16.02
CA SER A 718 -14.96 11.24 -16.08
C SER A 718 -14.29 10.99 -14.73
N ASN A 719 -14.30 11.98 -13.84
CA ASN A 719 -13.77 11.85 -12.49
C ASN A 719 -14.41 10.66 -11.73
N ILE A 720 -15.67 10.35 -11.99
CA ILE A 720 -16.41 9.21 -11.41
C ILE A 720 -15.84 7.84 -11.82
N LEU A 721 -15.09 7.76 -12.92
CA LEU A 721 -14.49 6.52 -13.41
C LEU A 721 -13.19 6.15 -12.69
N VAL A 722 -12.52 7.12 -12.06
CA VAL A 722 -11.20 6.91 -11.47
C VAL A 722 -11.19 5.83 -10.37
N PRO A 723 -12.16 5.79 -9.42
CA PRO A 723 -12.22 4.74 -8.42
C PRO A 723 -12.38 3.33 -9.04
N TYR A 724 -13.22 3.20 -10.06
CA TYR A 724 -13.42 1.95 -10.80
C TYR A 724 -12.16 1.54 -11.56
N LEU A 725 -11.45 2.49 -12.16
CA LEU A 725 -10.18 2.24 -12.82
C LEU A 725 -9.17 1.62 -11.85
N ILE A 726 -9.07 2.13 -10.62
CA ILE A 726 -8.16 1.52 -9.64
C ILE A 726 -8.62 0.16 -9.17
N ASN A 727 -9.91 0.01 -8.91
CA ASN A 727 -10.47 -1.25 -8.48
C ASN A 727 -10.29 -2.37 -9.51
N SER A 728 -10.19 -2.03 -10.80
CA SER A 728 -9.93 -3.01 -11.86
C SER A 728 -8.61 -3.77 -11.71
N THR A 729 -7.66 -3.25 -10.93
CA THR A 729 -6.42 -3.96 -10.58
C THR A 729 -6.67 -5.23 -9.76
N LEU A 730 -7.82 -5.33 -9.08
CA LEU A 730 -8.21 -6.49 -8.28
C LEU A 730 -8.78 -7.66 -9.09
N ASP A 731 -9.00 -7.46 -10.39
CA ASP A 731 -9.53 -8.50 -11.27
C ASP A 731 -8.41 -9.49 -11.66
N ASN A 732 -8.65 -10.78 -11.45
CA ASN A 732 -7.72 -11.86 -11.79
C ASN A 732 -7.66 -12.12 -13.32
N ASN A 733 -8.61 -11.58 -14.09
CA ASN A 733 -8.65 -11.75 -15.53
C ASN A 733 -7.71 -10.79 -16.26
N LYS A 734 -6.40 -11.07 -16.21
CA LYS A 734 -5.44 -10.47 -17.16
C LYS A 734 -5.74 -10.81 -18.62
N ASN A 735 -6.61 -11.80 -18.88
CA ASN A 735 -7.11 -12.12 -20.21
C ASN A 735 -8.51 -11.53 -20.42
N LEU A 736 -8.63 -10.22 -20.68
CA LEU A 736 -9.84 -9.69 -21.32
C LEU A 736 -9.67 -8.27 -21.94
N MET A 737 -8.72 -8.15 -22.86
CA MET A 737 -8.98 -7.37 -24.09
C MET A 737 -9.85 -8.16 -25.11
N SER A 738 -10.37 -9.34 -24.75
CA SER A 738 -11.24 -10.12 -25.62
C SER A 738 -12.71 -9.68 -25.50
N THR A 739 -13.14 -8.84 -26.42
CA THR A 739 -14.54 -8.51 -26.67
C THR A 739 -15.24 -9.71 -27.32
N THR A 740 -15.85 -10.58 -26.52
CA THR A 740 -16.82 -11.57 -27.03
C THR A 740 -18.13 -11.45 -26.26
N THR A 741 -18.99 -10.58 -26.76
CA THR A 741 -20.44 -10.61 -26.59
C THR A 741 -21.02 -11.63 -27.58
N THR A 742 -20.97 -12.91 -27.23
CA THR A 742 -21.80 -13.91 -27.91
C THR A 742 -23.20 -13.87 -27.33
N THR A 743 -24.13 -13.27 -28.07
CA THR A 743 -25.58 -13.48 -27.90
C THR A 743 -25.91 -14.93 -28.28
N SER A 744 -25.87 -15.83 -27.31
CA SER A 744 -26.46 -17.17 -27.44
C SER A 744 -27.80 -17.17 -26.73
N SER A 745 -28.86 -17.08 -27.52
CA SER A 745 -30.24 -17.43 -27.16
C SER A 745 -30.29 -18.91 -26.80
N GLY A 746 -30.45 -19.21 -25.51
CA GLY A 746 -30.59 -20.57 -24.98
C GLY A 746 -31.25 -20.55 -23.60
N SER A 747 -32.51 -21.01 -23.58
CA SER A 747 -33.40 -21.35 -22.45
C SER A 747 -33.04 -20.85 -21.05
N GLU A 748 -33.87 -19.92 -20.56
CA GLU A 748 -33.88 -19.39 -19.20
C GLU A 748 -34.10 -20.50 -18.16
N THR A 749 -33.06 -20.76 -17.37
CA THR A 749 -33.23 -21.13 -15.96
C THR A 749 -32.85 -19.90 -15.14
N THR A 750 -33.81 -19.32 -14.44
CA THR A 750 -33.67 -18.14 -13.57
C THR A 750 -32.69 -18.45 -12.42
N ASN A 751 -31.39 -18.20 -12.62
CA ASN A 751 -30.38 -18.30 -11.58
C ASN A 751 -29.88 -16.89 -11.21
N ASP A 752 -30.03 -16.55 -9.92
CA ASP A 752 -29.55 -15.40 -9.14
C ASP A 752 -28.39 -14.58 -9.71
N LYS A 753 -28.64 -13.78 -10.74
CA LYS A 753 -27.71 -12.74 -11.19
C LYS A 753 -27.81 -11.56 -10.22
N TRP A 754 -26.70 -11.22 -9.58
CA TRP A 754 -26.60 -9.99 -8.80
C TRP A 754 -26.97 -8.77 -9.67
N ASN A 755 -28.02 -8.04 -9.29
CA ASN A 755 -28.48 -6.87 -10.02
C ASN A 755 -27.69 -5.63 -9.59
N TRP A 756 -26.48 -5.50 -10.13
CA TRP A 756 -25.68 -4.28 -10.09
C TRP A 756 -26.51 -3.06 -10.50
N THR A 757 -26.21 -1.88 -9.94
CA THR A 757 -26.86 -0.66 -10.42
C THR A 757 -26.47 -0.42 -11.88
N LYS A 758 -27.36 0.20 -12.66
CA LYS A 758 -27.06 0.57 -14.06
C LYS A 758 -25.80 1.44 -14.16
N LYS A 759 -25.54 2.26 -13.15
CA LYS A 759 -24.37 3.14 -13.08
C LYS A 759 -23.09 2.37 -12.81
N ASP A 760 -23.08 1.43 -11.84
CA ASP A 760 -21.90 0.58 -11.59
C ASP A 760 -21.49 -0.18 -12.86
N LEU A 761 -22.47 -0.76 -13.57
CA LEU A 761 -22.25 -1.45 -14.84
C LEU A 761 -21.71 -0.52 -15.93
N SER A 762 -22.28 0.67 -16.04
CA SER A 762 -21.86 1.68 -17.02
C SER A 762 -20.44 2.17 -16.74
N ASN A 763 -20.12 2.50 -15.49
CA ASN A 763 -18.80 2.99 -15.08
C ASN A 763 -17.73 1.92 -15.23
N ALA A 764 -18.02 0.68 -14.84
CA ALA A 764 -17.10 -0.43 -15.05
C ALA A 764 -16.85 -0.67 -16.54
N SER A 765 -17.90 -0.71 -17.37
CA SER A 765 -17.75 -0.86 -18.82
C SER A 765 -16.95 0.29 -19.44
N ALA A 766 -17.20 1.53 -19.02
CA ALA A 766 -16.47 2.71 -19.45
C ALA A 766 -14.97 2.60 -19.13
N VAL A 767 -14.61 2.15 -17.92
CA VAL A 767 -13.20 1.99 -17.51
C VAL A 767 -12.41 1.07 -18.45
N LYS A 768 -12.99 -0.07 -18.87
CA LYS A 768 -12.36 -0.97 -19.84
C LYS A 768 -12.04 -0.29 -21.16
N ASN A 769 -12.88 0.68 -21.53
CA ASN A 769 -12.87 1.37 -22.80
C ASN A 769 -12.02 2.65 -22.82
N LEU A 770 -11.49 3.10 -21.67
CA LEU A 770 -10.60 4.26 -21.57
C LEU A 770 -9.22 4.04 -22.21
N GLY A 771 -8.82 2.77 -22.42
CA GLY A 771 -7.50 2.45 -22.96
C GLY A 771 -6.34 2.78 -22.01
N ILE A 772 -6.61 2.79 -20.70
CA ILE A 772 -5.61 3.05 -19.64
C ILE A 772 -5.18 1.72 -19.03
N ASP A 773 -3.88 1.41 -19.10
CA ASP A 773 -3.30 0.22 -18.44
C ASP A 773 -2.82 0.56 -17.02
N VAL A 774 -3.76 0.59 -16.07
CA VAL A 774 -3.47 0.86 -14.66
C VAL A 774 -2.56 -0.19 -14.02
N ASN A 775 -2.45 -1.40 -14.58
CA ASN A 775 -1.57 -2.44 -14.06
C ASN A 775 -0.09 -2.16 -14.36
N SER A 776 0.21 -1.30 -15.33
CA SER A 776 1.58 -0.85 -15.65
C SER A 776 2.15 0.16 -14.66
N LEU A 777 1.29 0.80 -13.86
CA LEU A 777 1.65 1.84 -12.90
C LEU A 777 2.48 1.26 -11.75
N ASN A 778 3.65 1.85 -11.48
CA ASN A 778 4.65 1.38 -10.50
C ASN A 778 5.00 -0.12 -10.67
N SER A 779 5.18 -0.56 -11.93
CA SER A 779 5.60 -1.92 -12.27
C SER A 779 6.96 -2.33 -11.69
N ASN A 780 7.74 -1.38 -11.16
CA ASN A 780 8.94 -1.65 -10.38
C ASN A 780 8.64 -2.31 -9.02
N ILE A 781 7.43 -2.16 -8.47
CA ILE A 781 6.98 -2.86 -7.27
C ILE A 781 6.53 -4.28 -7.65
N LYS A 782 7.26 -5.28 -7.12
CA LYS A 782 7.07 -6.68 -7.46
C LYS A 782 5.84 -7.30 -6.79
N ASN A 783 5.59 -6.94 -5.53
CA ASN A 783 4.45 -7.44 -4.79
C ASN A 783 3.17 -6.74 -5.28
N ASP A 784 2.24 -7.52 -5.85
CA ASP A 784 1.03 -6.98 -6.47
C ASP A 784 0.12 -6.28 -5.45
N TYR A 785 0.08 -6.75 -4.20
CA TYR A 785 -0.70 -6.14 -3.13
C TYR A 785 -0.06 -4.84 -2.63
N GLU A 786 1.26 -4.81 -2.44
CA GLU A 786 2.00 -3.57 -2.15
C GLU A 786 1.78 -2.52 -3.24
N ARG A 787 1.87 -2.93 -4.51
CA ARG A 787 1.64 -2.04 -5.66
C ARG A 787 0.21 -1.50 -5.66
N PHE A 788 -0.78 -2.31 -5.29
CA PHE A 788 -2.16 -1.87 -5.14
C PHE A 788 -2.33 -0.80 -4.04
N LEU A 789 -1.73 -0.99 -2.87
CA LEU A 789 -1.76 0.01 -1.79
C LEU A 789 -1.16 1.34 -2.26
N VAL A 790 -0.01 1.26 -2.93
CA VAL A 790 0.71 2.42 -3.45
C VAL A 790 -0.07 3.15 -4.55
N ASN A 791 -0.59 2.42 -5.54
CA ASN A 791 -1.35 3.01 -6.65
C ASN A 791 -2.64 3.67 -6.16
N THR A 792 -3.27 3.08 -5.14
CA THR A 792 -4.43 3.67 -4.47
C THR A 792 -4.08 5.02 -3.83
N SER A 793 -2.92 5.13 -3.16
CA SER A 793 -2.49 6.38 -2.51
C SER A 793 -1.98 7.46 -3.47
N LEU A 794 -1.54 7.10 -4.68
CA LEU A 794 -1.15 8.08 -5.71
C LEU A 794 -2.35 8.78 -6.37
N ILE A 795 -3.54 8.26 -6.17
CA ILE A 795 -4.76 8.75 -6.77
C ILE A 795 -5.48 9.61 -5.75
N ASP A 796 -5.65 10.88 -6.13
CA ASP A 796 -6.07 11.94 -5.23
C ASP A 796 -7.53 11.75 -4.79
N ASN A 797 -7.70 11.16 -3.59
CA ASN A 797 -8.98 10.95 -2.93
C ASN A 797 -9.72 12.26 -2.61
N SER A 798 -9.06 13.43 -2.68
CA SER A 798 -9.73 14.72 -2.48
C SER A 798 -10.53 15.17 -3.72
N ARG A 799 -10.25 14.59 -4.90
CA ARG A 799 -10.87 14.98 -6.18
C ARG A 799 -12.01 14.07 -6.62
N THR A 800 -12.15 12.89 -6.01
CA THR A 800 -13.16 11.86 -6.37
C THR A 800 -13.67 11.11 -5.15
N LYS A 801 -14.83 10.45 -5.26
CA LYS A 801 -15.32 9.52 -4.23
C LYS A 801 -14.52 8.21 -4.33
N ALA A 802 -13.35 8.17 -3.71
CA ALA A 802 -12.48 7.00 -3.74
C ALA A 802 -13.16 5.77 -3.12
N PHE A 803 -12.90 4.60 -3.69
CA PHE A 803 -13.32 3.32 -3.10
C PHE A 803 -12.50 2.97 -1.86
N TYR A 804 -11.24 3.41 -1.84
CA TYR A 804 -10.28 3.16 -0.78
C TYR A 804 -9.67 4.49 -0.36
N ASN A 805 -9.83 4.86 0.90
CA ASN A 805 -9.36 6.14 1.39
C ASN A 805 -8.01 6.03 2.14
N ILE A 806 -7.03 5.31 1.58
CA ILE A 806 -5.74 5.05 2.21
C ILE A 806 -4.60 5.90 1.64
N ASP A 807 -3.63 6.26 2.49
CA ASP A 807 -2.41 6.96 2.09
C ASP A 807 -1.15 6.31 2.68
N ILE A 808 -0.69 5.23 2.05
CA ILE A 808 0.56 4.54 2.46
C ILE A 808 1.77 5.45 2.30
N LEU A 809 1.76 6.41 1.37
CA LEU A 809 2.90 7.29 1.12
C LEU A 809 3.09 8.29 2.26
N SER A 810 1.99 8.79 2.83
CA SER A 810 2.00 9.59 4.05
C SER A 810 2.46 8.78 5.26
N GLU A 811 2.02 7.53 5.40
CA GLU A 811 2.48 6.65 6.49
C GLU A 811 3.98 6.32 6.38
N VAL A 812 4.48 6.00 5.18
CA VAL A 812 5.91 5.84 4.91
C VAL A 812 6.68 7.13 5.19
N SER A 813 6.14 8.30 4.80
CA SER A 813 6.76 9.59 5.11
C SER A 813 6.85 9.83 6.61
N LYS A 814 5.79 9.54 7.38
CA LYS A 814 5.79 9.65 8.84
C LYS A 814 6.80 8.69 9.47
N SER A 815 6.95 7.49 8.93
CA SER A 815 7.88 6.49 9.48
C SER A 815 9.34 6.94 9.34
N ILE A 816 9.67 7.71 8.30
CA ILE A 816 11.04 8.22 8.08
C ILE A 816 11.29 9.64 8.62
N GLN A 817 10.27 10.30 9.20
CA GLN A 817 10.35 11.66 9.73
C GLN A 817 10.88 11.72 11.16
N THR A 818 11.74 12.71 11.44
CA THR A 818 12.18 13.06 12.80
C THR A 818 11.00 13.57 13.63
N GLY A 819 10.49 12.80 14.58
CA GLY A 819 9.29 13.22 15.33
C GLY A 819 8.47 12.07 15.90
N ASN A 820 8.26 11.05 15.08
CA ASN A 820 7.29 9.99 15.33
C ASN A 820 8.03 8.67 15.56
N ASP A 821 7.82 8.05 16.72
CA ASP A 821 8.29 6.71 17.09
C ASP A 821 9.71 6.31 16.63
N ALA A 822 10.66 6.32 17.58
CA ALA A 822 12.07 5.96 17.39
C ALA A 822 12.32 4.65 16.60
N SER A 823 11.37 3.70 16.66
CA SER A 823 11.40 2.43 15.91
C SER A 823 11.42 2.61 14.38
N SER A 824 10.77 3.65 13.88
CA SER A 824 10.49 3.84 12.44
C SER A 824 11.58 4.64 11.71
N GLN A 825 12.30 5.50 12.42
CA GLN A 825 13.25 6.46 11.86
C GLN A 825 14.65 5.90 11.54
N ALA A 826 15.01 4.75 12.09
CA ALA A 826 16.42 4.41 12.23
C ALA A 826 16.97 3.53 11.09
N ASN A 827 18.17 3.92 10.63
CA ASN A 827 19.07 3.14 9.78
C ASN A 827 18.69 2.93 8.31
N TRP A 828 17.59 3.50 7.81
CA TRP A 828 17.32 3.47 6.36
C TRP A 828 18.47 4.10 5.57
N LEU A 829 19.08 5.18 6.09
CA LEU A 829 20.20 5.87 5.45
C LEU A 829 21.45 4.99 5.41
N TYR A 830 21.81 4.39 6.54
CA TYR A 830 22.93 3.47 6.64
C TYR A 830 22.74 2.25 5.74
N GLU A 831 21.56 1.62 5.76
CA GLU A 831 21.27 0.42 4.99
C GLU A 831 21.23 0.69 3.49
N LEU A 832 20.56 1.78 3.07
CA LEU A 832 20.53 2.18 1.67
C LEU A 832 21.96 2.42 1.16
N PHE A 833 22.73 3.27 1.84
CA PHE A 833 24.07 3.65 1.38
C PHE A 833 25.09 2.50 1.48
N THR A 834 24.96 1.59 2.44
CA THR A 834 25.80 0.38 2.52
C THR A 834 25.47 -0.60 1.38
N LYS A 835 24.22 -0.65 0.92
CA LYS A 835 23.80 -1.52 -0.19
C LYS A 835 24.32 -1.02 -1.54
N ILE A 836 24.33 0.30 -1.76
CA ILE A 836 24.54 0.90 -3.09
C ILE A 836 25.96 1.43 -3.33
N LEU A 837 26.69 1.87 -2.29
CA LEU A 837 27.96 2.55 -2.50
C LEU A 837 29.09 1.56 -2.78
N LYS A 838 29.92 1.91 -3.77
CA LYS A 838 31.13 1.16 -4.15
C LYS A 838 32.38 2.04 -3.98
N ASN A 839 33.50 1.43 -3.57
CA ASN A 839 34.79 2.11 -3.61
C ASN A 839 35.26 2.18 -5.09
N GLY A 840 36.35 2.90 -5.36
CA GLY A 840 36.91 3.02 -6.72
C GLY A 840 37.22 1.68 -7.42
N ASN A 841 37.18 0.55 -6.68
CA ASN A 841 37.44 -0.81 -7.16
C ASN A 841 36.17 -1.69 -7.24
N GLN A 842 34.97 -1.11 -7.21
CA GLN A 842 33.66 -1.79 -7.34
C GLN A 842 33.31 -2.82 -6.23
N GLN A 843 33.98 -2.82 -5.08
CA GLN A 843 33.63 -3.68 -3.93
C GLN A 843 32.64 -2.96 -2.99
N GLN A 844 31.80 -3.75 -2.29
CA GLN A 844 30.93 -3.25 -1.21
C GLN A 844 31.77 -2.52 -0.15
N ILE A 845 31.32 -1.33 0.24
CA ILE A 845 32.06 -0.46 1.17
C ILE A 845 31.61 -0.69 2.61
N ASP A 846 32.57 -0.69 3.53
CA ASP A 846 32.31 -0.37 4.94
C ASP A 846 32.08 1.15 5.08
N LEU A 847 30.81 1.54 5.05
CA LEU A 847 30.39 2.95 5.06
C LEU A 847 30.93 3.69 6.28
N LEU A 848 30.94 3.05 7.46
CA LEU A 848 31.40 3.67 8.70
C LEU A 848 32.90 3.90 8.66
N ASN A 849 33.69 2.94 8.19
CA ASN A 849 35.14 3.12 8.05
C ASN A 849 35.52 4.20 7.03
N THR A 850 34.62 4.51 6.09
CA THR A 850 34.88 5.53 5.06
C THR A 850 34.56 6.95 5.56
N ILE A 851 33.56 7.10 6.43
CA ILE A 851 33.16 8.41 6.97
C ILE A 851 33.84 8.74 8.31
N ILE A 852 34.31 7.73 9.06
CA ILE A 852 34.98 7.90 10.35
C ILE A 852 36.49 7.97 10.15
N THR A 853 37.12 9.02 10.66
CA THR A 853 38.58 9.15 10.69
C THR A 853 39.12 8.45 11.94
N THR A 854 40.09 7.54 11.80
CA THR A 854 40.65 6.81 12.97
C THR A 854 42.15 6.81 13.01
N ASP A 855 42.67 6.84 14.25
CA ASP A 855 44.10 6.64 14.54
C ASP A 855 44.42 5.16 14.89
N ASN A 856 43.40 4.29 15.08
CA ASN A 856 43.55 2.88 15.49
C ASN A 856 42.39 1.98 14.99
N GLY A 857 42.69 0.84 14.36
CA GLY A 857 41.69 -0.03 13.72
C GLY A 857 40.77 -0.83 14.65
N LYS A 858 41.16 -1.09 15.92
CA LYS A 858 40.33 -1.86 16.88
C LYS A 858 39.08 -1.12 17.36
N ASP A 859 39.09 0.21 17.29
CA ASP A 859 37.97 1.05 17.71
C ASP A 859 36.85 1.06 16.63
N ASN A 860 37.20 0.83 15.35
CA ASN A 860 36.25 0.73 14.23
C ASN A 860 35.30 -0.45 14.35
N ASP A 861 35.82 -1.65 14.61
CA ASP A 861 35.00 -2.87 14.77
C ASP A 861 33.93 -2.71 15.87
N GLN A 862 34.23 -1.92 16.90
CA GLN A 862 33.35 -1.72 18.05
C GLN A 862 32.28 -0.67 17.75
N ILE A 863 32.65 0.42 17.08
CA ILE A 863 31.70 1.41 16.59
C ILE A 863 30.75 0.77 15.57
N GLN A 864 31.27 0.00 14.62
CA GLN A 864 30.47 -0.76 13.67
C GLN A 864 29.48 -1.68 14.38
N LYS A 865 29.91 -2.43 15.42
CA LYS A 865 29.02 -3.25 16.25
C LYS A 865 27.92 -2.43 16.92
N ILE A 866 28.19 -1.22 17.41
CA ILE A 866 27.20 -0.34 18.04
C ILE A 866 26.14 0.10 17.01
N PHE A 867 26.55 0.60 15.85
CA PHE A 867 25.64 1.03 14.78
C PHE A 867 24.81 -0.14 14.23
N VAL A 868 25.45 -1.29 13.96
CA VAL A 868 24.77 -2.51 13.50
C VAL A 868 23.80 -3.03 14.57
N TYR A 869 24.18 -3.00 15.85
CA TYR A 869 23.31 -3.41 16.95
C TYR A 869 22.10 -2.48 17.11
N GLN A 870 22.30 -1.17 16.99
CA GLN A 870 21.19 -0.20 16.95
C GLN A 870 20.27 -0.48 15.76
N ALA A 871 20.83 -0.73 14.56
CA ALA A 871 20.05 -1.13 13.37
C ALA A 871 19.20 -2.38 13.60
N LYS A 872 19.79 -3.44 14.15
CA LYS A 872 19.05 -4.67 14.49
C LYS A 872 17.96 -4.41 15.54
N ASN A 873 18.26 -3.70 16.62
CA ASN A 873 17.28 -3.43 17.68
C ASN A 873 16.10 -2.57 17.23
N LEU A 874 16.31 -1.68 16.28
CA LEU A 874 15.27 -0.79 15.77
C LEU A 874 14.35 -1.54 14.81
N LYS A 875 14.88 -2.44 13.97
CA LYS A 875 14.09 -3.39 13.17
C LYS A 875 13.16 -4.29 14.01
N VAL A 876 13.63 -4.73 15.17
CA VAL A 876 12.87 -5.64 16.06
C VAL A 876 11.92 -4.89 17.01
N SER A 877 11.94 -3.56 17.05
CA SER A 877 11.19 -2.79 18.05
C SER A 877 9.66 -2.78 17.82
N ALA A 878 9.18 -2.61 16.59
CA ALA A 878 7.76 -2.75 16.25
C ALA A 878 7.25 -4.17 16.51
N ILE A 879 8.07 -5.14 16.14
CA ILE A 879 7.84 -6.57 16.39
C ILE A 879 7.77 -6.86 17.91
N ARG A 880 8.65 -6.25 18.71
CA ARG A 880 8.64 -6.38 20.18
C ARG A 880 7.40 -5.72 20.78
N LYS A 881 7.00 -4.53 20.30
CA LYS A 881 5.74 -3.86 20.70
C LYS A 881 4.54 -4.79 20.41
N LEU A 882 4.49 -5.40 19.23
CA LEU A 882 3.45 -6.38 18.86
C LEU A 882 3.41 -7.56 19.84
N GLN A 883 4.57 -8.17 20.13
CA GLN A 883 4.64 -9.28 21.09
C GLN A 883 4.17 -8.87 22.49
N GLN A 884 4.59 -7.69 22.96
CA GLN A 884 4.17 -7.18 24.26
C GLN A 884 2.67 -6.90 24.32
N SER A 885 2.10 -6.27 23.30
CA SER A 885 0.66 -6.03 23.19
C SER A 885 -0.12 -7.34 23.15
N ASN A 886 0.32 -8.31 22.34
CA ASN A 886 -0.28 -9.63 22.27
C ASN A 886 -0.26 -10.34 23.63
N GLN A 887 0.89 -10.35 24.32
CA GLN A 887 0.99 -10.97 25.64
C GLN A 887 0.14 -10.26 26.70
N LYS A 888 0.05 -8.93 26.66
CA LYS A 888 -0.87 -8.17 27.52
C LYS A 888 -2.32 -8.57 27.27
N TRP A 889 -2.72 -8.68 26.01
CA TRP A 889 -4.07 -9.09 25.63
C TRP A 889 -4.38 -10.53 26.04
N VAL A 890 -3.50 -11.49 25.74
CA VAL A 890 -3.61 -12.90 26.15
C VAL A 890 -3.76 -13.01 27.67
N ASN A 891 -2.94 -12.27 28.43
CA ASN A 891 -3.04 -12.23 29.90
C ASN A 891 -4.35 -11.58 30.36
N LYS A 892 -4.78 -10.47 29.74
CA LYS A 892 -6.06 -9.83 30.06
C LYS A 892 -7.23 -10.78 29.88
N VAL A 893 -7.28 -11.52 28.76
CA VAL A 893 -8.34 -12.52 28.51
C VAL A 893 -8.31 -13.61 29.58
N ARG A 894 -7.13 -14.15 29.92
CA ARG A 894 -6.98 -15.19 30.95
C ARG A 894 -7.43 -14.70 32.34
N GLU A 895 -7.04 -13.49 32.74
CA GLU A 895 -7.42 -12.92 34.02
C GLU A 895 -8.91 -12.56 34.07
N ASN A 896 -9.49 -12.07 32.97
CA ASN A 896 -10.93 -11.85 32.84
C ASN A 896 -11.70 -13.15 33.03
N TYR A 897 -11.28 -14.24 32.37
CA TYR A 897 -11.90 -15.54 32.56
C TYR A 897 -11.82 -16.01 34.03
N LYS A 898 -10.63 -15.94 34.65
CA LYS A 898 -10.45 -16.32 36.06
C LYS A 898 -11.34 -15.51 37.01
N LYS A 899 -11.51 -14.22 36.73
CA LYS A 899 -12.33 -13.29 37.52
C LYS A 899 -13.81 -13.64 37.40
N TYR A 900 -14.32 -13.74 36.18
CA TYR A 900 -15.75 -13.91 35.92
C TYR A 900 -16.23 -15.36 36.07
N SER A 901 -15.35 -16.35 35.94
CA SER A 901 -15.70 -17.77 36.17
C SER A 901 -16.10 -18.09 37.62
N LYS A 902 -15.82 -17.18 38.55
CA LYS A 902 -16.23 -17.27 39.96
C LYS A 902 -17.61 -16.66 40.22
N ASP A 903 -18.15 -15.92 39.25
CA ASP A 903 -19.48 -15.30 39.35
C ASP A 903 -20.55 -16.35 39.03
N ALA A 904 -21.34 -16.72 40.03
CA ALA A 904 -22.40 -17.72 39.88
C ALA A 904 -23.56 -17.25 38.99
N SER A 905 -23.66 -15.95 38.69
CA SER A 905 -24.68 -15.40 37.78
C SER A 905 -24.31 -15.56 36.29
N LEU A 906 -23.08 -15.98 35.99
CA LEU A 906 -22.56 -16.13 34.64
C LEU A 906 -22.31 -17.60 34.31
N GLU A 907 -22.81 -18.07 33.16
CA GLU A 907 -22.45 -19.40 32.67
C GLU A 907 -21.03 -19.40 32.10
N LYS A 908 -20.15 -20.22 32.69
CA LYS A 908 -18.71 -20.32 32.33
C LYS A 908 -18.46 -20.53 30.83
N LYS A 909 -19.37 -21.21 30.12
CA LYS A 909 -19.24 -21.47 28.68
C LYS A 909 -19.27 -20.19 27.82
N PHE A 910 -19.90 -19.12 28.30
CA PHE A 910 -19.99 -17.85 27.57
C PHE A 910 -18.94 -16.82 27.98
N ILE A 911 -18.12 -17.10 28.99
CA ILE A 911 -17.07 -16.18 29.43
C ILE A 911 -15.88 -16.34 28.47
N PRO A 912 -15.43 -15.31 27.73
CA PRO A 912 -14.30 -15.45 26.83
C PRO A 912 -13.03 -15.87 27.59
N ASP A 913 -12.34 -16.89 27.10
CA ASP A 913 -11.04 -17.34 27.62
C ASP A 913 -10.00 -17.58 26.52
N GLN A 914 -10.34 -17.27 25.27
CA GLN A 914 -9.52 -17.52 24.11
C GLN A 914 -8.95 -16.25 23.52
N SER A 915 -7.73 -16.37 23.04
CA SER A 915 -6.99 -15.33 22.35
C SER A 915 -6.05 -15.99 21.35
N ILE A 916 -5.57 -15.22 20.38
CA ILE A 916 -4.54 -15.66 19.45
C ILE A 916 -3.19 -15.40 20.12
N ASP A 917 -2.65 -16.41 20.79
CA ASP A 917 -1.30 -16.33 21.36
C ASP A 917 -0.28 -16.52 20.24
N LEU A 918 0.45 -15.46 19.90
CA LEU A 918 1.48 -15.50 18.86
C LEU A 918 2.63 -16.46 19.22
N ASN A 919 2.84 -16.77 20.50
CA ASN A 919 3.84 -17.74 20.94
C ASN A 919 3.36 -19.19 20.85
N SER A 920 2.08 -19.43 20.60
CA SER A 920 1.53 -20.77 20.41
C SER A 920 1.98 -21.39 19.09
N MET A 921 2.08 -22.71 19.07
CA MET A 921 2.40 -23.48 17.86
C MET A 921 1.17 -23.51 16.95
N ALA A 922 1.39 -23.23 15.67
CA ALA A 922 0.46 -23.49 14.59
C ALA A 922 0.58 -24.96 14.13
N ASP A 923 -0.32 -25.36 13.24
CA ASP A 923 -0.45 -26.76 12.79
C ASP A 923 0.79 -27.24 12.00
N ASP A 924 1.59 -26.31 11.48
CA ASP A 924 2.87 -26.56 10.81
C ASP A 924 4.06 -26.69 11.77
N SER A 925 3.80 -26.80 13.08
CA SER A 925 4.83 -26.86 14.13
C SER A 925 5.75 -25.65 14.17
N LYS A 926 5.32 -24.50 13.63
CA LYS A 926 5.99 -23.21 13.83
C LYS A 926 5.14 -22.35 14.78
N LYS A 927 5.79 -21.43 15.49
CA LYS A 927 5.03 -20.42 16.25
C LYS A 927 4.22 -19.56 15.28
N ARG A 928 2.97 -19.22 15.63
CA ARG A 928 2.14 -18.28 14.84
C ARG A 928 2.89 -16.98 14.53
N TYR A 929 3.67 -16.50 15.51
CA TYR A 929 4.59 -15.38 15.35
C TYR A 929 5.58 -15.54 14.19
N ASN A 930 6.19 -16.73 14.04
CA ASN A 930 7.14 -16.98 12.96
C ASN A 930 6.43 -16.96 11.60
N ASN A 931 5.21 -17.51 11.53
CA ASN A 931 4.41 -17.50 10.31
C ASN A 931 4.03 -16.08 9.89
N LEU A 932 3.72 -15.20 10.86
CA LEU A 932 3.48 -13.79 10.60
C LEU A 932 4.73 -13.07 10.06
N LEU A 933 5.88 -13.24 10.73
CA LEU A 933 7.10 -12.52 10.34
C LEU A 933 7.69 -13.00 9.01
N GLN A 934 7.63 -14.30 8.75
CA GLN A 934 8.19 -14.94 7.56
C GLN A 934 7.19 -15.03 6.41
N SER A 935 5.99 -14.45 6.58
CA SER A 935 4.95 -14.49 5.56
C SER A 935 5.42 -13.85 4.26
N GLY A 936 5.34 -14.60 3.16
CA GLY A 936 5.62 -14.10 1.82
C GLY A 936 4.65 -13.02 1.34
N ILE A 937 3.48 -12.88 1.99
CA ILE A 937 2.46 -11.86 1.70
C ILE A 937 3.05 -10.46 1.81
N PHE A 938 3.83 -10.24 2.87
CA PHE A 938 4.45 -8.95 3.18
C PHE A 938 5.92 -8.89 2.75
N ASN A 939 6.34 -9.76 1.83
CA ASN A 939 7.67 -9.73 1.27
C ASN A 939 7.66 -8.90 -0.03
N PRO A 940 8.32 -7.73 -0.07
CA PRO A 940 8.35 -6.86 -1.24
C PRO A 940 9.11 -7.46 -2.43
N GLU A 941 9.97 -8.46 -2.19
CA GLU A 941 10.76 -9.13 -3.22
C GLU A 941 10.02 -10.28 -3.90
N LEU A 942 8.91 -10.75 -3.31
CA LEU A 942 8.09 -11.82 -3.86
C LEU A 942 6.89 -11.21 -4.60
N LYS A 943 6.66 -11.69 -5.82
CA LYS A 943 5.36 -11.51 -6.47
C LYS A 943 4.40 -12.41 -5.70
N SER A 944 3.40 -11.80 -5.05
CA SER A 944 2.54 -12.41 -4.04
C SER A 944 2.22 -13.88 -4.35
N GLN A 945 2.58 -14.79 -3.42
CA GLN A 945 2.49 -16.23 -3.62
C GLN A 945 1.52 -16.90 -2.64
N THR A 946 0.92 -17.95 -3.17
CA THR A 946 0.16 -19.01 -2.51
C THR A 946 0.78 -19.56 -1.23
N ASN A 947 -0.08 -19.76 -0.23
CA ASN A 947 0.02 -20.86 0.72
C ASN A 947 -0.04 -22.21 -0.03
N GLY A 948 1.12 -22.72 -0.44
CA GLY A 948 1.25 -24.01 -1.12
C GLY A 948 2.48 -24.77 -0.62
N ASN A 949 2.23 -25.92 0.02
CA ASN A 949 3.15 -26.95 0.47
C ASN A 949 4.58 -26.93 -0.11
N SER A 950 5.57 -26.83 0.76
CA SER A 950 6.83 -27.54 0.58
C SER A 950 7.07 -28.45 1.78
N SER A 951 6.49 -29.64 1.71
CA SER A 951 7.03 -30.81 2.38
C SER A 951 8.49 -30.98 1.97
N SER A 952 9.34 -31.20 2.96
CA SER A 952 10.72 -31.66 2.85
C SER A 952 10.97 -32.63 1.69
N GLY A 953 11.70 -32.17 0.66
CA GLY A 953 12.42 -33.05 -0.26
C GLY A 953 13.86 -33.15 0.21
N ALA A 954 14.21 -34.26 0.86
CA ALA A 954 15.60 -34.60 1.16
C ALA A 954 16.35 -34.85 -0.16
N ALA A 955 17.41 -34.07 -0.41
CA ALA A 955 18.44 -34.40 -1.38
C ALA A 955 19.77 -34.52 -0.64
N SER A 956 20.25 -35.75 -0.52
CA SER A 956 21.54 -36.15 0.04
C SER A 956 22.67 -35.96 -0.97
N GLY A 957 23.79 -35.36 -0.53
CA GLY A 957 25.12 -35.35 -1.19
C GLY A 957 25.32 -34.20 -2.19
N SER A 958 26.42 -33.45 -2.24
CA SER A 958 27.72 -33.46 -1.53
C SER A 958 28.35 -32.06 -1.67
N SER A 959 29.13 -31.67 -0.66
CA SER A 959 30.00 -30.49 -0.51
C SER A 959 30.39 -29.66 -1.75
N GLU A 960 30.16 -28.34 -1.70
CA GLU A 960 31.21 -27.30 -1.76
C GLU A 960 30.66 -25.88 -1.51
N ASN A 961 31.51 -25.03 -0.95
CA ASN A 961 31.26 -23.72 -0.33
C ASN A 961 30.25 -22.80 -1.05
N SER A 962 29.09 -22.58 -0.44
CA SER A 962 28.44 -21.26 -0.43
C SER A 962 27.72 -21.06 0.91
N THR A 963 28.11 -20.02 1.62
CA THR A 963 27.51 -19.60 2.89
C THR A 963 26.08 -19.12 2.66
N SER A 964 25.14 -20.04 2.83
CA SER A 964 23.70 -19.78 2.98
C SER A 964 23.48 -18.64 3.97
N MET A 965 22.95 -17.51 3.50
CA MET A 965 22.41 -16.44 4.34
C MET A 965 21.25 -17.00 5.16
N ARG A 966 21.56 -17.27 6.43
CA ARG A 966 20.61 -17.51 7.50
C ARG A 966 19.77 -16.24 7.63
N GLY A 967 18.44 -16.39 7.55
CA GLY A 967 17.51 -15.35 7.93
C GLY A 967 17.64 -15.09 9.43
N ASP A 968 18.58 -14.22 9.79
CA ASP A 968 18.79 -13.77 11.16
C ASP A 968 17.97 -12.48 11.36
N VAL A 969 16.86 -12.65 12.09
CA VAL A 969 16.05 -11.62 12.75
C VAL A 969 16.90 -10.76 13.67
#